data_AF-A0A8H5MT24-F1
#
_entry.id   AF-A0A8H5MT24-F1
#
_cell.length_a   1.000
_cell.length_b   1.000
_cell.length_c   1.000
_cell.angle_alpha   90.00
_cell.angle_beta   90.00
_cell.angle_gamma   90.00
#
_symmetry.space_group_name_H-M   'P 1'
#
loop_
_entity.id
_entity.type
_entity.pdbx_description
1 polymer ?
#
loop_
_entity_poly.entity_id
_entity_poly.type
_entity_poly.pdbx_seq_one_letter_code
_entity_poly.pdbx_strand_id
1 'polypeptide(L)'
;MVHLTNIVSAALLAVPGIFGQNLGQWSDVIKFPLIPVAGYVVPEQPLSKTMMVFSAYGDSDFGGARGYTQFATYDLLSGEITHENISNTHHDMFCPGISQLPDGRIIISGGANDKKTSIFDVETTAFVTGPELKIGRGYHVSTTLSNGKVFTLGGSFTGGLGGKIGEIYDPSSNEWALLPGAAIDPILTDDREGMWREDNHAWLYGWKDGSVFHAGPSKAMHWYSTQGRGSFTAAGIRDELGDAMCGPNVMYDVGKIFSAGGAQNYDNTAAIARAHLITVTEPNTPARVERLSDMHHARAFTNTVVLPDGTVLVTGGQTFAKVFTNTNAVLVPELFDHVKRTFTELAPASAPRSYHSISILLADGTVFNGGGGLCFVASIESGGAGCDRSVDHKDGQIFSPPYLFKDGEPAQHPKIGSVTSSSTRDTTAKPGDSLSVVIEEGDDLVKFTVSLIRISSVTHSVNSDQRRLLLKPSKIEGRAVSLPLPDDAGILLPGLSIKLEAKAGKSCEYTAPWQTLPELPPMPKASFKGTVPIGRIDLWYATFGRPLKETKAKGLSPVVFLHGGFANSDYWANQIRYFKDHSYTLITIDSRAQGRSSDDTSRSLTYDLMTEGVIGLMDHLGIEKFSTVGWSDGACISFDLAMNFTSRLDRTFAFGGTYSPANINSTIGESPVFLEYLERAEAEWKKMSPSKGSFQDFSDRMNTMWAALPDWDAKSFATIPTRYSDLNAPIMWIVDGDSEEAVNRTTPGELHSWIWGSDLVILPGVSHFAFMQDPKTFNAMIERFLEMPRFSGEL
;
A
#
# COMPACT_ATOMS: atom_id res chain seq x y z
N MET A 1 19.90 -13.24 -19.68
CA MET A 1 20.38 -13.76 -18.39
C MET A 1 20.12 -12.68 -17.33
N VAL A 2 19.97 -13.08 -16.07
CA VAL A 2 19.80 -12.24 -14.88
C VAL A 2 21.06 -12.35 -14.05
N HIS A 3 21.64 -11.26 -13.56
CA HIS A 3 22.87 -11.25 -12.77
C HIS A 3 22.55 -11.14 -11.27
N LEU A 4 23.25 -11.88 -10.40
CA LEU A 4 22.94 -11.99 -8.95
C LEU A 4 23.98 -11.21 -8.11
N THR A 5 23.55 -10.27 -7.26
CA THR A 5 24.43 -9.44 -6.42
C THR A 5 24.26 -9.71 -4.90
N ASN A 6 25.37 -9.71 -4.14
CA ASN A 6 25.46 -9.92 -2.69
C ASN A 6 25.49 -8.56 -1.94
N ILE A 7 24.87 -8.47 -0.76
CA ILE A 7 24.99 -7.29 0.13
C ILE A 7 26.04 -7.56 1.22
N VAL A 8 26.91 -6.57 1.45
CA VAL A 8 27.67 -6.43 2.70
C VAL A 8 27.08 -5.25 3.46
N SER A 9 26.74 -5.43 4.75
CA SER A 9 26.25 -4.35 5.61
C SER A 9 27.20 -3.15 5.59
N ALA A 10 26.74 -2.02 5.06
CA ALA A 10 27.38 -0.73 5.29
C ALA A 10 26.94 -0.18 6.65
N ALA A 11 27.86 0.40 7.40
CA ALA A 11 27.57 1.01 8.69
C ALA A 11 26.68 2.26 8.50
N LEU A 12 25.44 2.21 8.98
CA LEU A 12 24.60 3.42 9.08
C LEU A 12 25.21 4.39 10.09
N LEU A 13 25.52 5.60 9.65
CA LEU A 13 25.79 6.73 10.54
C LEU A 13 24.46 7.15 11.20
N ALA A 14 24.31 6.85 12.48
CA ALA A 14 23.11 7.21 13.25
C ALA A 14 23.11 8.70 13.63
N VAL A 15 22.00 9.38 13.39
CA VAL A 15 21.67 10.69 14.01
C VAL A 15 20.50 10.44 14.96
N PRO A 16 20.62 10.74 16.27
CA PRO A 16 19.58 10.41 17.24
C PRO A 16 18.34 11.28 17.05
N GLY A 17 17.21 10.64 16.73
CA GLY A 17 15.89 11.26 16.60
C GLY A 17 14.98 10.97 17.81
N ILE A 18 14.19 11.97 18.20
CA ILE A 18 13.27 11.95 19.34
C ILE A 18 12.15 10.90 19.15
N PHE A 19 11.79 10.20 20.23
CA PHE A 19 10.74 9.18 20.26
C PHE A 19 9.38 9.68 19.74
N GLY A 20 8.99 9.22 18.54
CA GLY A 20 7.66 9.38 17.94
C GLY A 20 7.68 9.02 16.45
N GLN A 21 6.83 8.06 16.03
CA GLN A 21 6.64 7.53 14.66
C GLN A 21 7.90 7.37 13.75
N ASN A 22 8.16 6.14 13.29
CA ASN A 22 9.26 5.87 12.35
C ASN A 22 8.90 6.38 10.93
N LEU A 23 9.34 7.60 10.60
CA LEU A 23 9.07 8.29 9.32
C LEU A 23 10.25 8.25 8.32
N GLY A 24 11.27 7.42 8.59
CA GLY A 24 12.53 7.40 7.84
C GLY A 24 13.45 8.59 8.17
N GLN A 25 14.65 8.60 7.59
CA GLN A 25 15.69 9.59 7.89
C GLN A 25 16.41 10.05 6.61
N TRP A 26 16.76 11.33 6.56
CA TRP A 26 17.58 11.90 5.49
C TRP A 26 19.04 12.01 5.92
N SER A 27 19.98 11.72 5.01
CA SER A 27 21.39 12.05 5.16
C SER A 27 21.62 13.55 5.10
N ASP A 28 22.85 13.96 5.46
CA ASP A 28 23.38 15.26 5.07
C ASP A 28 23.36 15.45 3.55
N VAL A 29 23.39 16.71 3.13
CA VAL A 29 23.41 17.10 1.71
C VAL A 29 24.75 16.71 1.07
N ILE A 30 24.67 15.92 0.01
CA ILE A 30 25.81 15.51 -0.81
C ILE A 30 25.96 16.50 -1.96
N LYS A 31 27.10 17.19 -2.04
CA LYS A 31 27.38 18.16 -3.10
C LYS A 31 27.98 17.49 -4.32
N PHE A 32 27.46 17.82 -5.50
CA PHE A 32 27.95 17.35 -6.79
C PHE A 32 28.61 18.49 -7.58
N PRO A 33 29.54 18.17 -8.49
CA PRO A 33 30.15 19.16 -9.39
C PRO A 33 29.17 19.68 -10.47
N LEU A 34 28.11 18.93 -10.72
CA LEU A 34 27.05 19.19 -11.70
C LEU A 34 25.66 19.01 -11.08
N ILE A 35 24.62 19.43 -11.78
CA ILE A 35 23.22 19.18 -11.40
C ILE A 35 22.84 17.75 -11.83
N PRO A 36 22.49 16.83 -10.91
CA PRO A 36 22.06 15.47 -11.27
C PRO A 36 20.70 15.44 -11.97
N VAL A 37 20.65 15.67 -13.28
CA VAL A 37 19.41 15.71 -14.08
C VAL A 37 18.97 14.34 -14.59
N ALA A 38 19.96 13.48 -14.80
CA ALA A 38 19.77 12.09 -15.16
C ALA A 38 20.76 11.23 -14.38
N GLY A 39 20.43 9.97 -14.16
CA GLY A 39 21.36 9.05 -13.52
C GLY A 39 20.93 7.60 -13.58
N TYR A 40 21.87 6.73 -13.27
CA TYR A 40 21.68 5.30 -13.18
C TYR A 40 22.65 4.68 -12.17
N VAL A 41 22.25 3.58 -11.57
CA VAL A 41 23.16 2.74 -10.78
C VAL A 41 23.89 1.80 -11.72
N VAL A 42 25.22 1.69 -11.56
CA VAL A 42 26.03 0.81 -12.40
C VAL A 42 25.84 -0.65 -11.94
N PRO A 43 25.48 -1.59 -12.83
CA PRO A 43 25.21 -2.98 -12.46
C PRO A 43 26.50 -3.81 -12.28
N GLU A 44 27.39 -3.36 -11.39
CA GLU A 44 28.64 -4.03 -11.05
C GLU A 44 28.41 -5.33 -10.26
N GLN A 45 29.37 -6.24 -10.34
CA GLN A 45 29.37 -7.51 -9.61
C GLN A 45 30.52 -7.54 -8.60
N PRO A 46 30.34 -8.13 -7.39
CA PRO A 46 29.13 -8.78 -6.89
C PRO A 46 28.12 -7.80 -6.27
N LEU A 47 28.37 -6.49 -6.28
CA LEU A 47 27.47 -5.47 -5.74
C LEU A 47 27.66 -4.17 -6.54
N SER A 48 26.56 -3.52 -6.89
CA SER A 48 26.56 -2.15 -7.40
C SER A 48 27.08 -1.20 -6.32
N LYS A 49 28.28 -0.67 -6.52
CA LYS A 49 28.92 0.32 -5.62
C LYS A 49 28.97 1.70 -6.25
N THR A 50 28.57 1.84 -7.51
CA THR A 50 28.70 3.08 -8.25
C THR A 50 27.34 3.60 -8.72
N MET A 51 27.10 4.89 -8.53
CA MET A 51 26.02 5.63 -9.18
C MET A 51 26.62 6.68 -10.11
N MET A 52 26.15 6.74 -11.35
CA MET A 52 26.54 7.79 -12.29
C MET A 52 25.39 8.76 -12.51
N VAL A 53 25.69 10.04 -12.50
CA VAL A 53 24.74 11.12 -12.77
C VAL A 53 25.31 12.06 -13.82
N PHE A 54 24.45 12.68 -14.60
CA PHE A 54 24.86 13.61 -15.66
C PHE A 54 23.87 14.75 -15.84
N SER A 55 24.35 15.79 -16.52
CA SER A 55 23.59 17.00 -16.84
C SER A 55 23.45 17.17 -18.35
N ALA A 56 24.23 18.07 -18.94
CA ALA A 56 24.26 18.35 -20.38
C ALA A 56 25.71 18.63 -20.80
N TYR A 57 25.94 19.41 -21.84
CA TYR A 57 27.28 19.95 -22.14
C TYR A 57 27.87 20.78 -20.98
N GLY A 58 27.03 21.47 -20.22
CA GLY A 58 27.41 22.27 -19.06
C GLY A 58 26.98 21.59 -17.75
N ASP A 59 27.68 21.88 -16.67
CA ASP A 59 27.39 21.32 -15.35
C ASP A 59 26.10 21.87 -14.71
N SER A 60 25.62 23.02 -15.22
CA SER A 60 24.42 23.76 -14.79
C SER A 60 23.64 24.33 -15.98
N ASP A 61 24.10 24.06 -17.20
CA ASP A 61 23.66 24.74 -18.41
C ASP A 61 23.40 23.73 -19.52
N PHE A 62 22.32 23.93 -20.27
CA PHE A 62 21.98 23.15 -21.45
C PHE A 62 21.63 24.07 -22.62
N GLY A 63 21.65 23.53 -23.84
CA GLY A 63 21.29 24.29 -25.03
C GLY A 63 21.99 23.80 -26.29
N GLY A 64 21.19 23.42 -27.29
CA GLY A 64 21.67 22.94 -28.59
C GLY A 64 22.54 21.68 -28.52
N ALA A 65 22.86 21.13 -29.69
CA ALA A 65 23.77 19.99 -29.82
C ALA A 65 25.23 20.43 -29.66
N ARG A 66 25.95 19.89 -28.66
CA ARG A 66 27.37 20.22 -28.39
C ARG A 66 28.32 19.03 -28.46
N GLY A 67 27.80 17.80 -28.45
CA GLY A 67 28.58 16.58 -28.69
C GLY A 67 29.41 16.11 -27.50
N TYR A 68 29.14 16.59 -26.29
CA TYR A 68 29.79 16.10 -25.07
C TYR A 68 28.86 16.29 -23.87
N THR A 69 29.08 15.53 -22.81
CA THR A 69 28.23 15.52 -21.60
C THR A 69 29.08 15.54 -20.32
N GLN A 70 28.71 16.38 -19.35
CA GLN A 70 29.28 16.33 -18.00
C GLN A 70 28.69 15.17 -17.20
N PHE A 71 29.55 14.30 -16.68
CA PHE A 71 29.22 13.16 -15.82
C PHE A 71 29.89 13.29 -14.46
N ALA A 72 29.21 12.84 -13.42
CA ALA A 72 29.79 12.64 -12.11
C ALA A 72 29.52 11.20 -11.66
N THR A 73 30.53 10.61 -11.05
CA THR A 73 30.46 9.25 -10.50
C THR A 73 30.51 9.35 -8.99
N TYR A 74 29.54 8.73 -8.32
CA TYR A 74 29.46 8.66 -6.86
C TYR A 74 29.70 7.22 -6.40
N ASP A 75 30.79 7.01 -5.65
CA ASP A 75 31.07 5.74 -4.99
C ASP A 75 30.22 5.63 -3.72
N LEU A 76 29.30 4.67 -3.71
CA LEU A 76 28.32 4.44 -2.65
C LEU A 76 28.95 3.92 -1.34
N LEU A 77 30.20 3.44 -1.38
CA LEU A 77 30.90 2.89 -0.22
C LEU A 77 31.82 3.93 0.42
N SER A 78 32.59 4.67 -0.38
CA SER A 78 33.54 5.67 0.11
C SER A 78 32.95 7.06 0.22
N GLY A 79 31.86 7.35 -0.51
CA GLY A 79 31.30 8.68 -0.67
C GLY A 79 32.09 9.58 -1.63
N GLU A 80 33.11 9.06 -2.33
CA GLU A 80 33.92 9.82 -3.27
C GLU A 80 33.11 10.21 -4.51
N ILE A 81 33.30 11.45 -4.98
CA ILE A 81 32.69 11.96 -6.21
C ILE A 81 33.80 12.36 -7.19
N THR A 82 33.76 11.79 -8.39
CA THR A 82 34.61 12.18 -9.51
C THR A 82 33.79 12.88 -10.59
N HIS A 83 34.44 13.68 -11.43
CA HIS A 83 33.81 14.47 -12.49
C HIS A 83 34.55 14.24 -13.81
N GLU A 84 33.82 13.99 -14.89
CA GLU A 84 34.36 13.74 -16.21
C GLU A 84 33.53 14.40 -17.31
N ASN A 85 34.20 14.89 -18.35
CA ASN A 85 33.56 15.33 -19.58
C ASN A 85 33.64 14.23 -20.65
N ILE A 86 32.50 13.62 -20.98
CA ILE A 86 32.41 12.54 -21.95
C ILE A 86 32.19 13.14 -23.34
N SER A 87 33.24 13.17 -24.17
CA SER A 87 33.19 13.71 -25.53
C SER A 87 33.43 12.68 -26.64
N ASN A 88 33.92 11.48 -26.30
CA ASN A 88 34.35 10.49 -27.28
C ASN A 88 33.18 9.94 -28.14
N THR A 89 31.96 9.93 -27.61
CA THR A 89 30.76 9.51 -28.33
C THR A 89 30.12 10.62 -29.17
N HIS A 90 30.64 11.85 -29.08
CA HIS A 90 30.10 13.03 -29.77
C HIS A 90 28.61 13.27 -29.45
N HIS A 91 28.24 13.09 -28.18
CA HIS A 91 26.86 13.08 -27.69
C HIS A 91 26.71 13.98 -26.46
N ASP A 92 25.93 15.05 -26.57
CA ASP A 92 25.28 15.72 -25.43
C ASP A 92 23.98 14.98 -25.12
N MET A 93 24.00 14.23 -24.02
CA MET A 93 22.98 13.27 -23.62
C MET A 93 21.83 13.92 -22.84
N PHE A 94 21.73 15.24 -22.76
CA PHE A 94 20.61 15.91 -22.09
C PHE A 94 19.27 15.61 -22.78
N CYS A 95 18.20 15.38 -22.01
CA CYS A 95 16.86 14.96 -22.49
C CYS A 95 16.77 13.59 -23.22
N PRO A 96 17.50 12.53 -22.80
CA PRO A 96 17.58 11.29 -23.56
C PRO A 96 16.45 10.31 -23.21
N GLY A 97 16.39 9.19 -23.93
CA GLY A 97 15.84 7.93 -23.43
C GLY A 97 16.96 7.04 -22.89
N ILE A 98 16.72 6.37 -21.76
CA ILE A 98 17.70 5.51 -21.07
C ILE A 98 17.10 4.11 -20.86
N SER A 99 17.87 3.06 -21.12
CA SER A 99 17.49 1.69 -20.79
C SER A 99 18.71 0.81 -20.50
N GLN A 100 18.52 -0.23 -19.70
CA GLN A 100 19.55 -1.23 -19.44
C GLN A 100 19.43 -2.42 -20.41
N LEU A 101 20.53 -2.77 -21.08
CA LEU A 101 20.64 -3.92 -21.98
C LEU A 101 20.75 -5.26 -21.21
N PRO A 102 20.51 -6.41 -21.87
CA PRO A 102 20.56 -7.73 -21.24
C PRO A 102 21.87 -8.11 -20.57
N ASP A 103 22.98 -7.51 -21.01
CA ASP A 103 24.34 -7.71 -20.52
C ASP A 103 24.76 -6.65 -19.47
N GLY A 104 23.82 -5.82 -19.01
CA GLY A 104 24.06 -4.79 -18.01
C GLY A 104 24.55 -3.46 -18.58
N ARG A 105 24.92 -3.38 -19.86
CA ARG A 105 25.29 -2.08 -20.47
C ARG A 105 24.12 -1.11 -20.44
N ILE A 106 24.42 0.19 -20.35
CA ILE A 106 23.39 1.24 -20.34
C ILE A 106 23.36 1.91 -21.71
N ILE A 107 22.22 1.87 -22.39
CA ILE A 107 22.02 2.59 -23.66
C ILE A 107 21.32 3.92 -23.39
N ILE A 108 21.92 5.00 -23.89
CA ILE A 108 21.44 6.37 -23.79
C ILE A 108 21.27 6.90 -25.21
N SER A 109 20.05 7.30 -25.57
CA SER A 109 19.68 7.63 -26.95
C SER A 109 19.01 8.99 -27.05
N GLY A 110 19.32 9.73 -28.13
CA GLY A 110 18.78 11.03 -28.46
C GLY A 110 19.03 12.10 -27.39
N GLY A 111 18.15 13.10 -27.34
CA GLY A 111 18.31 14.27 -26.48
C GLY A 111 18.82 15.48 -27.24
N ALA A 112 19.76 16.23 -26.68
CA ALA A 112 20.32 17.42 -27.31
C ALA A 112 20.99 17.10 -28.65
N ASN A 113 21.70 15.98 -28.75
CA ASN A 113 22.08 15.36 -30.02
C ASN A 113 21.05 14.29 -30.43
N ASP A 114 19.95 14.74 -31.03
CA ASP A 114 18.70 13.99 -31.20
C ASP A 114 18.77 12.59 -31.84
N LYS A 115 19.80 12.25 -32.63
CA LYS A 115 19.98 10.92 -33.24
C LYS A 115 21.05 10.05 -32.61
N LYS A 116 21.89 10.60 -31.73
CA LYS A 116 23.05 9.88 -31.21
C LYS A 116 22.62 8.79 -30.22
N THR A 117 23.45 7.74 -30.16
CA THR A 117 23.33 6.68 -29.16
C THR A 117 24.69 6.49 -28.52
N SER A 118 24.73 6.44 -27.20
CA SER A 118 25.91 6.10 -26.41
C SER A 118 25.60 4.88 -25.57
N ILE A 119 26.56 3.97 -25.48
CA ILE A 119 26.45 2.75 -24.69
C ILE A 119 27.55 2.79 -23.64
N PHE A 120 27.17 2.82 -22.37
CA PHE A 120 28.11 2.66 -21.27
C PHE A 120 28.40 1.18 -21.06
N ASP A 121 29.66 0.81 -21.20
CA ASP A 121 30.16 -0.53 -20.97
C ASP A 121 30.66 -0.68 -19.53
N VAL A 122 30.03 -1.59 -18.79
CA VAL A 122 30.23 -1.75 -17.34
C VAL A 122 31.60 -2.36 -17.03
N GLU A 123 32.11 -3.24 -17.89
CA GLU A 123 33.39 -3.92 -17.66
C GLU A 123 34.58 -3.00 -17.90
N THR A 124 34.50 -2.20 -18.97
CA THR A 124 35.55 -1.25 -19.34
C THR A 124 35.38 0.13 -18.69
N THR A 125 34.24 0.37 -18.03
CA THR A 125 33.85 1.67 -17.44
C THR A 125 33.92 2.83 -18.43
N ALA A 126 33.64 2.56 -19.71
CA ALA A 126 33.80 3.51 -20.80
C ALA A 126 32.54 3.62 -21.65
N PHE A 127 32.36 4.78 -22.27
CA PHE A 127 31.31 4.99 -23.26
C PHE A 127 31.79 4.59 -24.65
N VAL A 128 30.94 3.91 -25.41
CA VAL A 128 31.14 3.64 -26.84
C VAL A 128 29.98 4.19 -27.67
N THR A 129 30.28 4.57 -28.91
CA THR A 129 29.26 5.06 -29.85
C THR A 129 28.39 3.90 -30.32
N GLY A 130 27.07 4.01 -30.12
CA GLY A 130 26.08 3.11 -30.70
C GLY A 130 25.57 3.58 -32.07
N PRO A 131 24.72 2.78 -32.74
CA PRO A 131 24.08 3.19 -33.99
C PRO A 131 23.14 4.38 -33.76
N GLU A 132 23.02 5.26 -34.76
CA GLU A 132 22.07 6.37 -34.67
C GLU A 132 20.61 5.89 -34.72
N LEU A 133 19.75 6.57 -33.97
CA LEU A 133 18.30 6.46 -34.13
C LEU A 133 17.90 6.79 -35.57
N LYS A 134 16.85 6.14 -36.07
CA LYS A 134 16.32 6.43 -37.41
C LYS A 134 15.56 7.76 -37.42
N ILE A 135 14.93 8.12 -36.30
CA ILE A 135 14.25 9.39 -36.10
C ILE A 135 14.95 10.12 -34.96
N GLY A 136 15.29 11.40 -35.15
CA GLY A 136 15.85 12.22 -34.08
C GLY A 136 14.80 12.49 -33.00
N ARG A 137 15.14 12.33 -31.73
CA ARG A 137 14.21 12.44 -30.60
C ARG A 137 14.87 13.09 -29.39
N GLY A 138 14.06 13.69 -28.53
CA GLY A 138 14.40 14.03 -27.15
C GLY A 138 13.12 14.02 -26.32
N TYR A 139 13.21 13.69 -25.03
CA TYR A 139 12.05 13.38 -24.16
C TYR A 139 11.20 12.17 -24.58
N HIS A 140 11.72 11.34 -25.49
CA HIS A 140 11.17 10.01 -25.68
C HIS A 140 11.48 9.12 -24.49
N VAL A 141 10.74 8.02 -24.39
CA VAL A 141 11.03 6.97 -23.42
C VAL A 141 11.44 5.71 -24.16
N SER A 142 12.45 5.04 -23.65
CA SER A 142 12.86 3.71 -24.10
C SER A 142 12.60 2.67 -23.00
N THR A 143 12.31 1.43 -23.37
CA THR A 143 12.17 0.30 -22.44
C THR A 143 12.79 -0.96 -23.03
N THR A 144 13.45 -1.74 -22.18
CA THR A 144 13.91 -3.09 -22.52
C THR A 144 12.73 -4.06 -22.60
N LEU A 145 12.79 -5.00 -23.54
CA LEU A 145 11.74 -5.98 -23.85
C LEU A 145 12.12 -7.39 -23.36
N SER A 146 11.13 -8.30 -23.35
CA SER A 146 11.33 -9.70 -22.96
C SER A 146 12.37 -10.45 -23.80
N ASN A 147 12.57 -10.02 -25.04
CA ASN A 147 13.58 -10.56 -25.96
C ASN A 147 14.94 -9.84 -25.89
N GLY A 148 15.11 -8.88 -24.97
CA GLY A 148 16.35 -8.14 -24.76
C GLY A 148 16.61 -6.97 -25.72
N LYS A 149 15.69 -6.71 -26.66
CA LYS A 149 15.71 -5.50 -27.48
C LYS A 149 15.24 -4.28 -26.69
N VAL A 150 15.45 -3.09 -27.24
CA VAL A 150 14.98 -1.83 -26.63
C VAL A 150 14.00 -1.14 -27.57
N PHE A 151 12.77 -0.92 -27.12
CA PHE A 151 11.76 -0.15 -27.86
C PHE A 151 11.77 1.30 -27.41
N THR A 152 11.56 2.24 -28.33
CA THR A 152 11.38 3.67 -28.03
C THR A 152 10.21 4.27 -28.81
N LEU A 153 9.57 5.29 -28.22
CA LEU A 153 8.39 5.96 -28.79
C LEU A 153 8.35 7.44 -28.36
N GLY A 154 7.84 8.31 -29.25
CA GLY A 154 7.66 9.73 -28.96
C GLY A 154 8.93 10.56 -28.97
N GLY A 155 8.87 11.72 -28.34
CA GLY A 155 10.00 12.62 -28.10
C GLY A 155 10.17 13.74 -29.12
N SER A 156 9.27 14.72 -29.07
CA SER A 156 9.31 15.92 -29.92
C SER A 156 10.06 17.11 -29.31
N PHE A 157 10.75 16.95 -28.17
CA PHE A 157 11.56 18.03 -27.58
C PHE A 157 12.67 18.51 -28.53
N THR A 158 13.32 17.57 -29.24
CA THR A 158 14.35 17.81 -30.28
C THR A 158 14.11 16.91 -31.51
N GLY A 159 14.80 17.18 -32.62
CA GLY A 159 14.68 16.37 -33.85
C GLY A 159 13.42 16.60 -34.68
N GLY A 160 12.72 17.72 -34.47
CA GLY A 160 11.48 18.10 -35.16
C GLY A 160 10.20 17.69 -34.41
N LEU A 161 9.05 18.26 -34.80
CA LEU A 161 7.75 18.04 -34.15
C LEU A 161 6.99 16.87 -34.80
N GLY A 162 6.51 15.94 -33.98
CA GLY A 162 5.63 14.85 -34.40
C GLY A 162 6.29 13.79 -35.27
N GLY A 163 5.49 12.81 -35.71
CA GLY A 163 5.96 11.71 -36.57
C GLY A 163 6.92 10.73 -35.88
N LYS A 164 6.99 10.77 -34.55
CA LYS A 164 7.92 9.99 -33.72
C LYS A 164 7.44 8.57 -33.44
N ILE A 165 7.04 7.84 -34.48
CA ILE A 165 6.58 6.43 -34.42
C ILE A 165 7.57 5.51 -33.70
N GLY A 166 7.16 4.30 -33.34
CA GLY A 166 8.04 3.35 -32.65
C GLY A 166 9.29 2.97 -33.47
N GLU A 167 10.41 2.80 -32.78
CA GLU A 167 11.61 2.13 -33.31
C GLU A 167 12.22 1.20 -32.27
N ILE A 168 12.99 0.22 -32.73
CA ILE A 168 13.55 -0.84 -31.89
C ILE A 168 15.04 -1.01 -32.14
N TYR A 169 15.82 -1.08 -31.07
CA TYR A 169 17.23 -1.42 -31.08
C TYR A 169 17.42 -2.91 -30.83
N ASP A 170 18.19 -3.55 -31.71
CA ASP A 170 18.61 -4.93 -31.55
C ASP A 170 20.10 -4.98 -31.14
N PRO A 171 20.42 -5.39 -29.90
CA PRO A 171 21.81 -5.45 -29.44
C PRO A 171 22.65 -6.51 -30.17
N SER A 172 22.02 -7.50 -30.83
CA SER A 172 22.75 -8.55 -31.54
C SER A 172 23.28 -8.09 -32.90
N SER A 173 22.52 -7.28 -33.62
CA SER A 173 22.96 -6.65 -34.87
C SER A 173 23.57 -5.26 -34.65
N ASN A 174 23.37 -4.68 -33.47
CA ASN A 174 23.74 -3.31 -33.13
C ASN A 174 23.12 -2.28 -34.10
N GLU A 175 21.81 -2.39 -34.31
CA GLU A 175 21.06 -1.52 -35.23
C GLU A 175 19.71 -1.08 -34.67
N TRP A 176 19.28 0.13 -35.04
CA TRP A 176 17.90 0.60 -34.88
C TRP A 176 17.05 0.27 -36.13
N ALA A 177 15.80 -0.12 -35.95
CA ALA A 177 14.84 -0.35 -37.01
C ALA A 177 13.50 0.32 -36.71
N LEU A 178 12.89 0.95 -37.73
CA LEU A 178 11.56 1.56 -37.59
C LEU A 178 10.48 0.49 -37.46
N LEU A 179 9.45 0.82 -36.68
CA LEU A 179 8.20 0.06 -36.57
C LEU A 179 7.03 0.95 -37.03
N PRO A 180 6.78 1.09 -38.35
CA PRO A 180 5.77 2.00 -38.88
C PRO A 180 4.33 1.78 -38.40
N GLY A 181 4.00 0.59 -37.91
CA GLY A 181 2.69 0.28 -37.34
C GLY A 181 2.57 0.57 -35.84
N ALA A 182 3.69 0.81 -35.14
CA ALA A 182 3.69 1.38 -33.79
C ALA A 182 3.47 2.90 -33.89
N ALA A 183 2.24 3.31 -34.23
CA ALA A 183 1.86 4.69 -34.46
C ALA A 183 1.95 5.55 -33.18
N ILE A 184 2.14 6.86 -33.35
CA ILE A 184 2.32 7.80 -32.23
C ILE A 184 0.99 8.40 -31.74
N ASP A 185 0.03 8.63 -32.64
CA ASP A 185 -1.26 9.25 -32.35
C ASP A 185 -2.00 8.71 -31.10
N PRO A 186 -1.97 7.40 -30.78
CA PRO A 186 -2.68 6.88 -29.61
C PRO A 186 -2.16 7.38 -28.27
N ILE A 187 -0.87 7.74 -28.16
CA ILE A 187 -0.29 8.13 -26.86
C ILE A 187 -0.35 9.63 -26.58
N LEU A 188 -0.80 10.42 -27.55
CA LEU A 188 -0.78 11.88 -27.44
C LEU A 188 -1.65 12.34 -26.27
N THR A 189 -1.09 13.23 -25.46
CA THR A 189 -1.86 14.04 -24.50
C THR A 189 -2.52 15.22 -25.20
N ASP A 190 -3.45 15.91 -24.53
CA ASP A 190 -3.98 17.21 -24.96
C ASP A 190 -3.22 18.31 -24.21
N ASP A 191 -2.09 18.74 -24.77
CA ASP A 191 -1.21 19.74 -24.18
C ASP A 191 -1.35 21.09 -24.89
N ARG A 192 -1.48 22.17 -24.11
CA ARG A 192 -1.54 23.56 -24.59
C ARG A 192 -0.34 24.00 -25.42
N GLU A 193 0.83 23.38 -25.23
CA GLU A 193 2.04 23.64 -26.03
C GLU A 193 2.09 22.78 -27.30
N GLY A 194 1.05 21.96 -27.53
CA GLY A 194 0.86 21.10 -28.68
C GLY A 194 1.90 19.98 -28.77
N MET A 195 2.06 19.43 -29.97
CA MET A 195 2.93 18.29 -30.29
C MET A 195 4.35 18.34 -29.71
N TRP A 196 4.89 19.51 -29.39
CA TRP A 196 6.18 19.63 -28.69
C TRP A 196 6.19 18.92 -27.33
N ARG A 197 5.02 18.78 -26.69
CA ARG A 197 4.81 18.13 -25.40
C ARG A 197 3.98 16.86 -25.45
N GLU A 198 3.08 16.74 -26.43
CA GLU A 198 2.04 15.71 -26.41
C GLU A 198 2.57 14.28 -26.42
N ASP A 199 3.75 14.05 -27.02
CA ASP A 199 4.38 12.74 -27.20
C ASP A 199 5.56 12.45 -26.26
N ASN A 200 5.72 13.25 -25.20
CA ASN A 200 6.84 13.13 -24.27
C ASN A 200 6.54 12.20 -23.08
N HIS A 201 7.60 11.63 -22.51
CA HIS A 201 7.59 10.96 -21.20
C HIS A 201 6.55 9.84 -21.03
N ALA A 202 6.30 9.09 -22.11
CA ALA A 202 5.44 7.93 -22.12
C ALA A 202 5.80 6.90 -21.02
N TRP A 203 4.81 6.41 -20.30
CA TRP A 203 4.93 5.41 -19.23
C TRP A 203 4.98 4.02 -19.86
N LEU A 204 6.16 3.63 -20.33
CA LEU A 204 6.38 2.39 -21.08
C LEU A 204 6.89 1.25 -20.19
N TYR A 205 6.27 0.08 -20.34
CA TYR A 205 6.67 -1.14 -19.66
C TYR A 205 6.80 -2.28 -20.66
N GLY A 206 8.04 -2.75 -20.91
CA GLY A 206 8.26 -4.01 -21.62
C GLY A 206 7.58 -5.18 -20.89
N TRP A 207 6.85 -6.00 -21.63
CA TRP A 207 6.00 -7.08 -21.11
C TRP A 207 6.14 -8.35 -21.95
N LYS A 208 5.22 -9.31 -21.77
CA LYS A 208 5.21 -10.64 -22.43
C LYS A 208 5.29 -10.53 -23.95
N ASP A 209 5.87 -11.54 -24.60
CA ASP A 209 5.92 -11.68 -26.08
C ASP A 209 6.53 -10.50 -26.86
N GLY A 210 7.38 -9.71 -26.21
CA GLY A 210 7.97 -8.51 -26.81
C GLY A 210 6.98 -7.35 -26.92
N SER A 211 5.85 -7.42 -26.20
CA SER A 211 4.90 -6.32 -26.12
C SER A 211 5.39 -5.20 -25.21
N VAL A 212 4.80 -4.02 -25.38
CA VAL A 212 5.02 -2.85 -24.52
C VAL A 212 3.65 -2.34 -24.06
N PHE A 213 3.49 -2.18 -22.76
CA PHE A 213 2.34 -1.52 -22.20
C PHE A 213 2.63 -0.02 -22.04
N HIS A 214 1.75 0.82 -22.58
CA HIS A 214 1.73 2.26 -22.39
C HIS A 214 0.63 2.62 -21.38
N ALA A 215 1.05 3.05 -20.18
CA ALA A 215 0.15 3.36 -19.06
C ALA A 215 -0.28 4.84 -18.98
N GLY A 216 0.36 5.72 -19.77
CA GLY A 216 0.22 7.18 -19.68
C GLY A 216 1.41 7.90 -20.30
N PRO A 217 1.51 9.23 -20.20
CA PRO A 217 0.71 10.10 -19.35
C PRO A 217 -0.67 10.44 -19.91
N SER A 218 -0.96 10.13 -21.19
CA SER A 218 -2.30 10.33 -21.72
C SER A 218 -3.33 9.50 -20.98
N LYS A 219 -4.57 9.97 -20.92
CA LYS A 219 -5.65 9.23 -20.27
C LYS A 219 -5.88 7.85 -20.89
N ALA A 220 -5.61 7.69 -22.18
CA ALA A 220 -5.81 6.42 -22.88
C ALA A 220 -4.56 5.53 -22.80
N MET A 221 -4.78 4.26 -22.47
CA MET A 221 -3.72 3.25 -22.36
C MET A 221 -3.70 2.36 -23.59
N HIS A 222 -2.52 1.84 -23.94
CA HIS A 222 -2.32 1.08 -25.17
C HIS A 222 -1.36 -0.08 -24.97
N TRP A 223 -1.58 -1.15 -25.72
CA TRP A 223 -0.58 -2.17 -25.99
C TRP A 223 0.11 -1.86 -27.30
N TYR A 224 1.43 -2.02 -27.33
CA TYR A 224 2.23 -2.01 -28.54
C TYR A 224 2.84 -3.39 -28.77
N SER A 225 2.80 -3.85 -30.01
CA SER A 225 3.57 -5.00 -30.47
C SER A 225 4.81 -4.50 -31.20
N THR A 226 5.95 -5.16 -30.98
CA THR A 226 7.19 -4.89 -31.71
C THR A 226 7.48 -5.94 -32.79
N GLN A 227 6.52 -6.80 -33.10
CA GLN A 227 6.67 -7.82 -34.14
C GLN A 227 6.44 -7.23 -35.54
N GLY A 228 7.20 -7.70 -36.53
CA GLY A 228 7.08 -7.24 -37.91
C GLY A 228 7.27 -5.72 -38.03
N ARG A 229 6.22 -5.02 -38.49
CA ARG A 229 6.22 -3.55 -38.61
C ARG A 229 5.74 -2.84 -37.34
N GLY A 230 5.43 -3.58 -36.28
CA GLY A 230 4.75 -3.10 -35.08
C GLY A 230 3.26 -2.87 -35.27
N SER A 231 2.53 -2.75 -34.16
CA SER A 231 1.11 -2.41 -34.12
C SER A 231 0.74 -1.84 -32.75
N PHE A 232 -0.47 -1.31 -32.59
CA PHE A 232 -1.01 -0.96 -31.29
C PHE A 232 -2.47 -1.41 -31.13
N THR A 233 -2.90 -1.58 -29.89
CA THR A 233 -4.28 -1.93 -29.50
C THR A 233 -4.66 -1.11 -28.27
N ALA A 234 -5.89 -0.60 -28.20
CA ALA A 234 -6.37 0.10 -27.01
C ALA A 234 -6.43 -0.83 -25.79
N ALA A 235 -6.08 -0.31 -24.60
CA ALA A 235 -6.07 -1.03 -23.34
C ALA A 235 -6.97 -0.40 -22.26
N GLY A 236 -7.82 0.56 -22.64
CA GLY A 236 -8.75 1.25 -21.74
C GLY A 236 -8.31 2.65 -21.36
N ILE A 237 -9.04 3.26 -20.41
CA ILE A 237 -8.79 4.61 -19.92
C ILE A 237 -8.26 4.54 -18.48
N ARG A 238 -7.16 5.24 -18.19
CA ARG A 238 -6.58 5.37 -16.85
C ARG A 238 -7.40 6.32 -15.98
N ASP A 239 -7.67 7.51 -16.50
CA ASP A 239 -8.36 8.57 -15.76
C ASP A 239 -9.28 9.34 -16.70
N GLU A 240 -10.58 9.32 -16.43
CA GLU A 240 -11.58 9.98 -17.28
C GLU A 240 -11.45 11.52 -17.24
N LEU A 241 -10.76 12.06 -16.23
CA LEU A 241 -10.67 13.51 -16.01
C LEU A 241 -9.58 14.21 -16.82
N GLY A 242 -8.54 13.51 -17.26
CA GLY A 242 -7.46 14.16 -18.02
C GLY A 242 -6.12 13.43 -18.01
N ASP A 243 -5.15 14.09 -18.61
CA ASP A 243 -3.79 13.61 -18.75
C ASP A 243 -2.95 13.89 -17.49
N ALA A 244 -1.83 13.19 -17.35
CA ALA A 244 -0.98 13.22 -16.15
C ALA A 244 0.50 13.37 -16.51
N MET A 245 0.84 14.38 -17.31
CA MET A 245 2.22 14.65 -17.73
C MET A 245 3.14 14.76 -16.52
N CYS A 246 4.31 14.11 -16.59
CA CYS A 246 5.31 14.01 -15.53
C CYS A 246 4.76 13.55 -14.16
N GLY A 247 3.77 12.66 -14.16
CA GLY A 247 3.25 12.01 -12.97
C GLY A 247 4.06 10.78 -12.53
N PRO A 248 4.11 10.50 -11.20
CA PRO A 248 4.76 9.31 -10.66
C PRO A 248 4.13 8.01 -11.19
N ASN A 249 4.95 7.05 -11.61
CA ASN A 249 4.49 5.73 -12.02
C ASN A 249 5.58 4.65 -11.81
N VAL A 250 5.16 3.43 -11.45
CA VAL A 250 6.08 2.28 -11.28
C VAL A 250 5.35 0.94 -11.29
N MET A 251 5.97 -0.09 -11.88
CA MET A 251 5.54 -1.49 -11.73
C MET A 251 6.06 -2.06 -10.40
N TYR A 252 5.24 -2.01 -9.35
CA TYR A 252 5.65 -2.39 -7.99
C TYR A 252 5.49 -3.89 -7.68
N ASP A 253 4.75 -4.59 -8.53
CA ASP A 253 4.64 -6.04 -8.54
C ASP A 253 4.25 -6.53 -9.95
N VAL A 254 4.28 -7.84 -10.18
CA VAL A 254 3.96 -8.46 -11.48
C VAL A 254 2.60 -8.01 -11.97
N GLY A 255 2.61 -7.23 -13.06
CA GLY A 255 1.39 -6.71 -13.68
C GLY A 255 0.65 -5.67 -12.84
N LYS A 256 1.27 -5.14 -11.77
CA LYS A 256 0.70 -4.11 -10.90
C LYS A 256 1.48 -2.81 -11.05
N ILE A 257 0.86 -1.84 -11.68
CA ILE A 257 1.46 -0.53 -11.95
C ILE A 257 0.75 0.52 -11.07
N PHE A 258 1.52 1.14 -10.19
CA PHE A 258 1.09 2.33 -9.47
C PHE A 258 1.24 3.54 -10.40
N SER A 259 0.26 4.43 -10.39
CA SER A 259 0.40 5.78 -10.93
C SER A 259 -0.24 6.78 -9.99
N ALA A 260 0.30 7.97 -9.90
CA ALA A 260 -0.36 9.10 -9.25
C ALA A 260 0.01 10.40 -9.94
N GLY A 261 -0.49 11.52 -9.42
CA GLY A 261 0.03 12.86 -9.70
C GLY A 261 0.02 13.27 -11.17
N GLY A 262 1.00 14.09 -11.53
CA GLY A 262 1.14 14.69 -12.85
C GLY A 262 0.28 15.94 -13.01
N ALA A 263 0.20 16.43 -14.25
CA ALA A 263 -0.65 17.56 -14.61
C ALA A 263 -1.18 17.42 -16.03
N GLN A 264 -2.26 18.14 -16.35
CA GLN A 264 -2.87 18.11 -17.70
C GLN A 264 -1.89 18.57 -18.78
N ASN A 265 -1.08 19.59 -18.49
CA ASN A 265 -0.09 20.14 -19.39
C ASN A 265 1.31 20.00 -18.79
N TYR A 266 2.33 20.04 -19.62
CA TYR A 266 3.73 20.00 -19.19
C TYR A 266 4.08 21.19 -18.30
N ASP A 267 3.63 22.39 -18.66
CA ASP A 267 4.03 23.63 -18.00
C ASP A 267 2.85 24.55 -17.68
N ASN A 268 3.05 25.36 -16.64
CA ASN A 268 2.17 26.40 -16.14
C ASN A 268 0.72 25.91 -15.89
N THR A 269 0.58 24.81 -15.16
CA THR A 269 -0.71 24.19 -14.82
C THR A 269 -0.72 23.63 -13.40
N ALA A 270 -1.89 23.56 -12.77
CA ALA A 270 -2.02 22.88 -11.47
C ALA A 270 -1.73 21.38 -11.62
N ALA A 271 -1.03 20.82 -10.63
CA ALA A 271 -0.86 19.38 -10.53
C ALA A 271 -2.12 18.72 -9.94
N ILE A 272 -2.23 17.40 -10.09
CA ILE A 272 -3.30 16.60 -9.49
C ILE A 272 -2.75 15.69 -8.39
N ALA A 273 -3.60 15.22 -7.47
CA ALA A 273 -3.25 14.27 -6.41
C ALA A 273 -3.74 12.84 -6.71
N ARG A 274 -4.37 12.68 -7.89
CA ARG A 274 -5.10 11.50 -8.32
C ARG A 274 -4.18 10.28 -8.43
N ALA A 275 -4.56 9.15 -7.82
CA ALA A 275 -3.79 7.91 -7.84
C ALA A 275 -4.59 6.70 -8.34
N HIS A 276 -3.91 5.76 -8.99
CA HIS A 276 -4.52 4.57 -9.59
C HIS A 276 -3.62 3.33 -9.43
N LEU A 277 -4.25 2.18 -9.24
CA LEU A 277 -3.66 0.89 -9.52
C LEU A 277 -4.11 0.43 -10.90
N ILE A 278 -3.17 0.25 -11.81
CA ILE A 278 -3.38 -0.36 -13.12
C ILE A 278 -2.92 -1.82 -13.04
N THR A 279 -3.79 -2.76 -13.42
CA THR A 279 -3.49 -4.19 -13.48
C THR A 279 -3.49 -4.68 -14.92
N VAL A 280 -2.40 -5.31 -15.33
CA VAL A 280 -2.22 -5.96 -16.65
C VAL A 280 -1.91 -7.44 -16.48
N THR A 281 -2.37 -8.26 -17.43
CA THR A 281 -2.11 -9.71 -17.46
C THR A 281 -1.54 -10.11 -18.80
N GLU A 282 -2.39 -10.33 -19.81
CA GLU A 282 -1.97 -10.72 -21.16
C GLU A 282 -1.89 -9.51 -22.10
N PRO A 283 -0.93 -9.48 -23.03
CA PRO A 283 -0.86 -8.44 -24.06
C PRO A 283 -2.17 -8.35 -24.86
N ASN A 284 -2.47 -7.15 -25.37
CA ASN A 284 -3.67 -6.86 -26.18
C ASN A 284 -5.02 -7.10 -25.47
N THR A 285 -5.03 -7.20 -24.14
CA THR A 285 -6.26 -7.22 -23.35
C THR A 285 -6.48 -5.89 -22.62
N PRO A 286 -7.73 -5.48 -22.34
CA PRO A 286 -7.97 -4.28 -21.54
C PRO A 286 -7.31 -4.38 -20.15
N ALA A 287 -6.65 -3.30 -19.73
CA ALA A 287 -6.13 -3.19 -18.37
C ALA A 287 -7.27 -2.89 -17.39
N ARG A 288 -7.18 -3.43 -16.17
CA ARG A 288 -8.10 -3.05 -15.07
C ARG A 288 -7.51 -1.85 -14.34
N VAL A 289 -8.30 -0.79 -14.21
CA VAL A 289 -7.90 0.40 -13.44
C VAL A 289 -8.75 0.53 -12.20
N GLU A 290 -8.09 0.73 -11.07
CA GLU A 290 -8.71 0.95 -9.78
C GLU A 290 -8.29 2.33 -9.27
N ARG A 291 -9.28 3.14 -8.92
CA ARG A 291 -9.04 4.42 -8.27
C ARG A 291 -8.58 4.19 -6.84
N LEU A 292 -7.45 4.78 -6.47
CA LEU A 292 -6.94 4.78 -5.10
C LEU A 292 -7.32 6.09 -4.41
N SER A 293 -7.12 6.14 -3.09
CA SER A 293 -7.11 7.40 -2.34
C SER A 293 -6.13 8.38 -2.96
N ASP A 294 -6.42 9.67 -2.87
CA ASP A 294 -5.53 10.72 -3.38
C ASP A 294 -4.24 10.80 -2.54
N MET A 295 -3.15 11.24 -3.17
CA MET A 295 -1.97 11.71 -2.44
C MET A 295 -2.36 12.88 -1.53
N HIS A 296 -1.64 13.06 -0.42
CA HIS A 296 -1.83 14.21 0.47
C HIS A 296 -1.51 15.52 -0.24
N HIS A 297 -0.57 15.46 -1.20
CA HIS A 297 -0.18 16.62 -2.00
C HIS A 297 -0.36 16.31 -3.48
N ALA A 298 -1.00 17.22 -4.20
CA ALA A 298 -1.00 17.20 -5.66
C ALA A 298 0.41 17.55 -6.18
N ARG A 299 0.98 16.76 -7.11
CA ARG A 299 2.36 16.98 -7.57
C ARG A 299 2.62 16.57 -9.01
N ALA A 300 3.38 17.40 -9.71
CA ALA A 300 4.03 17.09 -10.98
C ALA A 300 5.56 17.27 -10.87
N PHE A 301 6.31 16.70 -11.82
CA PHE A 301 7.78 16.60 -11.79
C PHE A 301 8.31 15.88 -10.54
N THR A 302 7.57 14.86 -10.10
CA THR A 302 7.97 13.99 -8.99
C THR A 302 8.95 12.92 -9.47
N ASN A 303 9.56 12.21 -8.53
CA ASN A 303 10.18 10.92 -8.79
C ASN A 303 9.47 9.81 -8.02
N THR A 304 9.69 8.57 -8.46
CA THR A 304 9.08 7.39 -7.83
C THR A 304 10.06 6.25 -7.78
N VAL A 305 10.09 5.56 -6.65
CA VAL A 305 10.93 4.38 -6.44
C VAL A 305 10.11 3.27 -5.80
N VAL A 306 10.12 2.08 -6.39
CA VAL A 306 9.61 0.87 -5.70
C VAL A 306 10.66 0.36 -4.71
N LEU A 307 10.22 0.11 -3.48
CA LEU A 307 11.05 -0.44 -2.40
C LEU A 307 10.90 -1.98 -2.32
N PRO A 308 11.81 -2.71 -1.64
CA PRO A 308 11.78 -4.17 -1.64
C PRO A 308 10.59 -4.80 -0.96
N ASP A 309 10.00 -4.12 0.01
CA ASP A 309 8.74 -4.56 0.61
C ASP A 309 7.53 -4.32 -0.32
N GLY A 310 7.72 -3.67 -1.47
CA GLY A 310 6.69 -3.37 -2.45
C GLY A 310 5.97 -2.05 -2.19
N THR A 311 6.33 -1.32 -1.15
CA THR A 311 5.86 0.06 -0.98
C THR A 311 6.46 0.95 -2.07
N VAL A 312 5.76 2.05 -2.38
CA VAL A 312 6.16 2.99 -3.42
C VAL A 312 6.45 4.34 -2.80
N LEU A 313 7.69 4.80 -2.92
CA LEU A 313 8.12 6.10 -2.42
C LEU A 313 7.95 7.15 -3.52
N VAL A 314 7.16 8.20 -3.25
CA VAL A 314 7.00 9.39 -4.09
C VAL A 314 7.75 10.55 -3.46
N THR A 315 8.64 11.17 -4.23
CA THR A 315 9.57 12.22 -3.76
C THR A 315 9.48 13.48 -4.62
N GLY A 316 9.71 14.63 -3.98
CA GLY A 316 9.78 15.93 -4.65
C GLY A 316 8.48 16.32 -5.31
N GLY A 317 8.60 16.96 -6.48
CA GLY A 317 7.54 17.56 -7.26
C GLY A 317 7.06 18.91 -6.72
N GLN A 318 6.07 19.46 -7.39
CA GLN A 318 5.46 20.75 -7.06
C GLN A 318 3.96 20.73 -7.31
N THR A 319 3.20 21.49 -6.52
CA THR A 319 1.73 21.54 -6.62
C THR A 319 1.23 22.31 -7.84
N PHE A 320 2.11 23.08 -8.48
CA PHE A 320 1.87 23.76 -9.73
C PHE A 320 3.03 23.48 -10.68
N ALA A 321 2.79 22.71 -11.73
CA ALA A 321 3.80 22.36 -12.72
C ALA A 321 4.29 23.64 -13.42
N LYS A 322 5.49 24.08 -13.06
CA LYS A 322 6.24 25.16 -13.68
C LYS A 322 7.70 24.77 -13.85
N VAL A 323 8.22 24.72 -15.06
CA VAL A 323 9.63 24.36 -15.29
C VAL A 323 10.58 25.41 -14.68
N PHE A 324 11.77 24.97 -14.28
CA PHE A 324 12.85 25.84 -13.78
C PHE A 324 12.46 26.76 -12.60
N THR A 325 11.70 26.24 -11.64
CA THR A 325 11.39 26.96 -10.38
C THR A 325 11.34 26.02 -9.18
N ASN A 326 11.58 26.59 -8.00
CA ASN A 326 11.34 25.94 -6.69
C ASN A 326 9.95 26.28 -6.11
N THR A 327 9.18 27.12 -6.79
CA THR A 327 7.89 27.61 -6.29
C THR A 327 6.92 26.44 -6.08
N ASN A 328 6.23 26.40 -4.96
CA ASN A 328 5.28 25.33 -4.64
C ASN A 328 5.88 23.92 -4.59
N ALA A 329 7.20 23.81 -4.40
CA ALA A 329 7.86 22.53 -4.21
C ALA A 329 7.34 21.84 -2.94
N VAL A 330 7.14 20.54 -3.02
CA VAL A 330 6.69 19.74 -1.88
C VAL A 330 7.87 18.95 -1.31
N LEU A 331 8.23 19.26 -0.06
CA LEU A 331 9.40 18.69 0.60
C LEU A 331 9.14 17.34 1.27
N VAL A 332 7.89 17.09 1.67
CA VAL A 332 7.47 15.89 2.39
C VAL A 332 7.31 14.74 1.39
N PRO A 333 8.07 13.63 1.45
CA PRO A 333 7.81 12.45 0.63
C PRO A 333 6.55 11.71 1.10
N GLU A 334 5.97 10.91 0.23
CA GLU A 334 4.83 10.06 0.56
C GLU A 334 5.15 8.60 0.24
N LEU A 335 4.90 7.72 1.21
CA LEU A 335 5.03 6.28 1.05
C LEU A 335 3.64 5.69 0.80
N PHE A 336 3.43 5.12 -0.38
CA PHE A 336 2.23 4.36 -0.69
C PHE A 336 2.40 2.90 -0.25
N ASP A 337 1.55 2.49 0.68
CA ASP A 337 1.41 1.10 1.11
C ASP A 337 0.37 0.40 0.21
N HIS A 338 0.85 -0.45 -0.69
CA HIS A 338 0.01 -1.14 -1.67
C HIS A 338 -0.95 -2.16 -1.05
N VAL A 339 -0.69 -2.60 0.18
CA VAL A 339 -1.55 -3.53 0.93
C VAL A 339 -2.67 -2.75 1.60
N LYS A 340 -2.33 -1.69 2.34
CA LYS A 340 -3.30 -0.86 3.05
C LYS A 340 -4.07 0.10 2.14
N ARG A 341 -3.57 0.34 0.93
CA ARG A 341 -4.10 1.34 -0.02
C ARG A 341 -4.05 2.77 0.51
N THR A 342 -3.05 3.07 1.33
CA THR A 342 -2.92 4.37 2.01
C THR A 342 -1.56 5.00 1.75
N PHE A 343 -1.55 6.33 1.72
CA PHE A 343 -0.33 7.13 1.74
C PHE A 343 0.07 7.44 3.19
N THR A 344 1.37 7.51 3.45
CA THR A 344 1.94 8.01 4.71
C THR A 344 2.96 9.08 4.39
N GLU A 345 2.82 10.26 4.99
CA GLU A 345 3.83 11.32 4.90
C GLU A 345 5.09 10.93 5.68
N LEU A 346 6.26 11.19 5.10
CA LEU A 346 7.56 10.84 5.68
C LEU A 346 8.33 12.09 6.13
N ALA A 347 9.53 11.89 6.69
CA ALA A 347 10.39 13.01 7.06
C ALA A 347 10.65 13.93 5.85
N PRO A 348 10.49 15.27 5.98
CA PRO A 348 10.68 16.19 4.87
C PRO A 348 12.15 16.29 4.45
N ALA A 349 12.38 16.41 3.14
CA ALA A 349 13.69 16.74 2.57
C ALA A 349 14.10 18.18 2.92
N SER A 350 15.40 18.46 2.91
CA SER A 350 15.94 19.80 3.23
C SER A 350 15.98 20.76 2.03
N ALA A 351 15.82 20.23 0.82
CA ALA A 351 15.89 21.00 -0.43
C ALA A 351 14.74 20.62 -1.39
N PRO A 352 14.22 21.58 -2.17
CA PRO A 352 13.19 21.31 -3.16
C PRO A 352 13.75 20.48 -4.32
N ARG A 353 12.97 19.50 -4.77
CA ARG A 353 13.30 18.62 -5.90
C ARG A 353 12.14 18.63 -6.88
N SER A 354 12.24 19.45 -7.92
CA SER A 354 11.15 19.67 -8.88
C SER A 354 11.60 19.27 -10.28
N TYR A 355 11.40 20.11 -11.28
CA TYR A 355 11.86 19.85 -12.64
C TYR A 355 13.36 19.57 -12.69
N HIS A 356 13.78 18.54 -13.44
CA HIS A 356 15.17 18.03 -13.51
C HIS A 356 15.72 17.39 -12.23
N SER A 357 14.86 17.03 -11.27
CA SER A 357 15.27 16.16 -10.16
C SER A 357 15.17 14.68 -10.50
N ILE A 358 15.91 13.85 -9.77
CA ILE A 358 15.89 12.39 -9.89
C ILE A 358 15.73 11.70 -8.53
N SER A 359 15.17 10.48 -8.53
CA SER A 359 15.32 9.55 -7.40
C SER A 359 15.61 8.13 -7.86
N ILE A 360 16.52 7.44 -7.15
CA ILE A 360 17.03 6.12 -7.52
C ILE A 360 17.19 5.23 -6.28
N LEU A 361 16.74 3.97 -6.36
CA LEU A 361 17.00 2.97 -5.33
C LEU A 361 18.49 2.58 -5.33
N LEU A 362 19.13 2.63 -4.16
CA LEU A 362 20.50 2.20 -3.97
C LEU A 362 20.56 0.74 -3.48
N ALA A 363 21.72 0.11 -3.65
CA ALA A 363 21.88 -1.31 -3.38
C ALA A 363 21.73 -1.69 -1.90
N ASP A 364 22.03 -0.76 -0.99
CA ASP A 364 21.82 -0.88 0.46
C ASP A 364 20.35 -0.69 0.88
N GLY A 365 19.50 -0.30 -0.06
CA GLY A 365 18.10 -0.02 0.18
C GLY A 365 17.73 1.34 0.71
N THR A 366 18.65 2.27 0.64
CA THR A 366 18.31 3.68 0.70
C THR A 366 17.89 4.20 -0.67
N VAL A 367 17.43 5.44 -0.73
CA VAL A 367 17.00 6.11 -1.97
C VAL A 367 17.76 7.43 -2.13
N PHE A 368 18.55 7.55 -3.20
CA PHE A 368 19.10 8.84 -3.59
C PHE A 368 18.00 9.74 -4.14
N ASN A 369 17.99 11.01 -3.76
CA ASN A 369 17.08 12.05 -4.27
C ASN A 369 17.86 13.36 -4.45
N GLY A 370 17.99 13.83 -5.69
CA GLY A 370 18.89 14.94 -6.03
C GLY A 370 18.53 15.68 -7.31
N GLY A 371 19.31 16.71 -7.63
CA GLY A 371 19.08 17.54 -8.81
C GLY A 371 17.92 18.53 -8.66
N GLY A 372 17.55 19.11 -9.80
CA GLY A 372 16.63 20.23 -9.91
C GLY A 372 17.32 21.49 -10.45
N GLY A 373 16.67 22.19 -11.38
CA GLY A 373 17.20 23.42 -11.98
C GLY A 373 17.68 23.22 -13.42
N LEU A 374 18.93 23.60 -13.69
CA LEU A 374 19.56 23.71 -15.01
C LEU A 374 19.06 24.94 -15.78
N CYS A 375 19.94 25.57 -16.55
CA CYS A 375 19.61 26.77 -17.29
C CYS A 375 19.76 26.63 -18.80
N PHE A 376 18.77 27.11 -19.55
CA PHE A 376 18.87 27.18 -21.00
C PHE A 376 19.80 28.33 -21.43
N VAL A 377 20.79 28.01 -22.25
CA VAL A 377 21.75 28.95 -22.83
C VAL A 377 21.76 28.79 -24.36
N ALA A 378 21.34 29.85 -25.06
CA ALA A 378 21.18 29.81 -26.52
C ALA A 378 22.51 29.71 -27.28
N SER A 379 23.60 30.29 -26.76
CA SER A 379 24.95 30.18 -27.34
C SER A 379 26.04 30.16 -26.26
N ILE A 380 27.17 29.48 -26.52
CA ILE A 380 28.32 29.45 -25.58
C ILE A 380 28.79 30.87 -25.24
N GLU A 381 28.73 31.79 -26.20
CA GLU A 381 29.14 33.19 -26.04
C GLU A 381 28.23 33.97 -25.08
N SER A 382 26.94 33.67 -25.06
CA SER A 382 25.99 34.34 -24.16
C SER A 382 26.21 33.99 -22.68
N GLY A 383 26.80 32.82 -22.40
CA GLY A 383 27.00 32.31 -21.04
C GLY A 383 25.70 32.21 -20.23
N GLY A 384 25.81 31.78 -18.97
CA GLY A 384 24.67 31.65 -18.08
C GLY A 384 24.39 32.88 -17.20
N ALA A 385 24.77 34.09 -17.63
CA ALA A 385 24.71 35.30 -16.80
C ALA A 385 23.27 35.77 -16.49
N GLY A 386 22.28 35.37 -17.29
CA GLY A 386 20.86 35.66 -17.09
C GLY A 386 20.08 34.57 -16.34
N CYS A 387 20.75 33.50 -15.93
CA CYS A 387 20.12 32.37 -15.25
C CYS A 387 19.83 32.69 -13.79
N ASP A 388 18.62 32.37 -13.33
CA ASP A 388 18.35 32.32 -11.90
C ASP A 388 19.02 31.07 -11.31
N ARG A 389 20.19 31.25 -10.69
CA ARG A 389 20.93 30.13 -10.08
C ARG A 389 20.35 29.67 -8.75
N SER A 390 19.34 30.36 -8.20
CA SER A 390 18.71 29.95 -6.94
C SER A 390 17.87 28.67 -7.07
N VAL A 391 17.57 28.25 -8.31
CA VAL A 391 16.87 27.00 -8.61
C VAL A 391 17.80 25.85 -8.96
N ASP A 392 19.11 26.09 -9.06
CA ASP A 392 20.11 25.08 -9.41
C ASP A 392 20.55 24.29 -8.18
N HIS A 393 20.23 23.00 -8.15
CA HIS A 393 20.58 22.10 -7.07
C HIS A 393 21.65 21.10 -7.50
N LYS A 394 22.91 21.52 -7.42
CA LYS A 394 24.09 20.64 -7.58
C LYS A 394 24.30 19.74 -6.37
N ASP A 395 23.26 19.05 -5.94
CA ASP A 395 23.30 18.23 -4.75
C ASP A 395 22.21 17.16 -4.73
N GLY A 396 22.33 16.28 -3.74
CA GLY A 396 21.34 15.26 -3.42
C GLY A 396 21.35 14.92 -1.93
N GLN A 397 20.40 14.10 -1.51
CA GLN A 397 20.36 13.49 -0.20
C GLN A 397 19.99 12.02 -0.36
N ILE A 398 20.41 11.19 0.59
CA ILE A 398 20.02 9.79 0.68
C ILE A 398 18.90 9.69 1.73
N PHE A 399 17.77 9.11 1.35
CA PHE A 399 16.68 8.77 2.25
C PHE A 399 16.78 7.31 2.68
N SER A 400 16.84 7.09 3.99
CA SER A 400 16.73 5.78 4.62
C SER A 400 15.25 5.52 4.97
N PRO A 401 14.57 4.58 4.28
CA PRO A 401 13.16 4.32 4.53
C PRO A 401 12.90 3.69 5.91
N PRO A 402 11.65 3.75 6.43
CA PRO A 402 11.31 3.22 7.75
C PRO A 402 11.71 1.76 8.00
N TYR A 403 11.73 0.91 6.97
CA TYR A 403 12.09 -0.51 7.15
C TYR A 403 13.54 -0.75 7.58
N LEU A 404 14.42 0.24 7.42
CA LEU A 404 15.82 0.18 7.86
C LEU A 404 15.98 0.43 9.37
N PHE A 405 14.89 0.74 10.08
CA PHE A 405 14.92 1.10 11.50
C PHE A 405 13.98 0.21 12.33
N LYS A 406 14.41 -0.07 13.57
CA LYS A 406 13.63 -0.69 14.63
C LYS A 406 13.78 0.14 15.89
N ASP A 407 12.66 0.62 16.43
CA ASP A 407 12.61 1.45 17.64
C ASP A 407 13.50 2.73 17.56
N GLY A 408 13.67 3.27 16.34
CA GLY A 408 14.48 4.47 16.08
C GLY A 408 15.96 4.20 15.78
N GLU A 409 16.42 2.96 15.93
CA GLU A 409 17.81 2.55 15.68
C GLU A 409 17.91 1.70 14.40
N PRO A 410 19.06 1.65 13.71
CA PRO A 410 19.27 0.78 12.56
C PRO A 410 18.90 -0.68 12.87
N ALA A 411 18.06 -1.29 12.04
CA ALA A 411 17.65 -2.67 12.19
C ALA A 411 18.81 -3.63 11.81
N GLN A 412 18.87 -4.79 12.45
CA GLN A 412 19.79 -5.84 12.00
C GLN A 412 19.23 -6.49 10.73
N HIS A 413 19.94 -6.34 9.62
CA HIS A 413 19.59 -6.95 8.34
C HIS A 413 20.27 -8.31 8.20
N PRO A 414 19.56 -9.34 7.72
CA PRO A 414 20.16 -10.63 7.45
C PRO A 414 21.14 -10.54 6.28
N LYS A 415 22.22 -11.30 6.40
CA LYS A 415 23.36 -11.25 5.49
C LYS A 415 23.30 -12.41 4.52
N ILE A 416 23.36 -12.12 3.21
CA ILE A 416 23.48 -13.14 2.18
C ILE A 416 24.94 -13.55 2.05
N GLY A 417 25.21 -14.84 2.19
CA GLY A 417 26.54 -15.41 1.97
C GLY A 417 26.78 -15.74 0.51
N SER A 418 25.85 -16.49 -0.10
CA SER A 418 25.96 -16.89 -1.50
C SER A 418 24.61 -17.00 -2.20
N VAL A 419 24.65 -16.80 -3.51
CA VAL A 419 23.52 -17.01 -4.40
C VAL A 419 24.01 -17.86 -5.58
N THR A 420 23.32 -18.95 -5.86
CA THR A 420 23.57 -19.82 -7.03
C THR A 420 22.29 -20.08 -7.80
N SER A 421 22.40 -20.38 -9.09
CA SER A 421 21.28 -20.82 -9.92
C SER A 421 21.26 -22.34 -10.08
N SER A 422 20.08 -22.91 -10.34
CA SER A 422 19.95 -24.32 -10.74
C SER A 422 20.64 -24.66 -12.06
N SER A 423 20.78 -23.69 -12.98
CA SER A 423 21.33 -23.93 -14.32
C SER A 423 22.81 -23.56 -14.48
N THR A 424 23.35 -22.73 -13.58
CA THR A 424 24.77 -22.33 -13.61
C THR A 424 25.35 -22.33 -12.20
N ARG A 425 26.64 -22.68 -12.05
CA ARG A 425 27.36 -22.48 -10.78
C ARG A 425 27.80 -21.03 -10.56
N ASP A 426 27.41 -20.12 -11.45
CA ASP A 426 27.79 -18.71 -11.45
C ASP A 426 26.64 -17.81 -10.96
N THR A 427 26.90 -16.50 -10.87
CA THR A 427 25.92 -15.47 -10.51
C THR A 427 24.97 -15.13 -11.67
N THR A 428 24.60 -16.11 -12.51
CA THR A 428 23.66 -15.89 -13.62
C THR A 428 22.48 -16.87 -13.58
N ALA A 429 21.29 -16.36 -13.87
CA ALA A 429 20.07 -17.15 -13.96
C ALA A 429 19.29 -16.86 -15.26
N LYS A 430 18.46 -17.82 -15.65
CA LYS A 430 17.52 -17.74 -16.76
C LYS A 430 16.09 -17.82 -16.22
N PRO A 431 15.09 -17.29 -16.96
CA PRO A 431 13.69 -17.55 -16.64
C PRO A 431 13.44 -19.05 -16.46
N GLY A 432 12.70 -19.40 -15.41
CA GLY A 432 12.39 -20.79 -15.02
C GLY A 432 13.46 -21.48 -14.16
N ASP A 433 14.63 -20.85 -13.94
CA ASP A 433 15.60 -21.37 -12.96
C ASP A 433 15.07 -21.26 -11.52
N SER A 434 15.71 -21.98 -10.60
CA SER A 434 15.55 -21.77 -9.16
C SER A 434 16.84 -21.19 -8.59
N LEU A 435 16.74 -20.09 -7.84
CA LEU A 435 17.85 -19.53 -7.10
C LEU A 435 18.00 -20.24 -5.74
N SER A 436 19.22 -20.59 -5.36
CA SER A 436 19.56 -21.01 -4.00
C SER A 436 20.31 -19.87 -3.31
N VAL A 437 19.70 -19.30 -2.27
CA VAL A 437 20.25 -18.21 -1.46
C VAL A 437 20.65 -18.74 -0.09
N VAL A 438 21.92 -18.61 0.28
CA VAL A 438 22.42 -18.97 1.62
C VAL A 438 22.47 -17.73 2.50
N ILE A 439 21.80 -17.78 3.65
CA ILE A 439 21.69 -16.66 4.60
C ILE A 439 22.59 -16.95 5.80
N GLU A 440 23.70 -16.20 5.92
CA GLU A 440 24.73 -16.40 6.95
C GLU A 440 24.25 -15.96 8.34
N GLU A 441 23.54 -14.83 8.40
CA GLU A 441 23.12 -14.17 9.64
C GLU A 441 21.66 -13.75 9.51
N GLY A 442 20.87 -13.86 10.59
CA GLY A 442 19.42 -13.59 10.62
C GLY A 442 18.63 -14.64 11.40
N ASP A 443 17.51 -14.21 11.99
CA ASP A 443 16.54 -15.07 12.70
C ASP A 443 15.55 -15.75 11.73
N ASP A 444 14.87 -16.80 12.21
CA ASP A 444 13.78 -17.60 11.60
C ASP A 444 13.57 -17.46 10.06
N LEU A 445 14.16 -18.41 9.33
CA LEU A 445 14.13 -18.47 7.87
C LEU A 445 12.75 -18.83 7.29
N VAL A 446 11.80 -19.29 8.11
CA VAL A 446 10.45 -19.68 7.67
C VAL A 446 9.65 -18.48 7.14
N LYS A 447 10.05 -17.24 7.49
CA LYS A 447 9.37 -16.00 7.10
C LYS A 447 10.12 -15.18 6.04
N PHE A 448 11.09 -15.80 5.38
CA PHE A 448 11.95 -15.14 4.40
C PHE A 448 11.19 -14.85 3.11
N THR A 449 11.14 -13.57 2.70
CA THR A 449 10.67 -13.17 1.38
C THR A 449 11.81 -12.49 0.65
N VAL A 450 11.85 -12.64 -0.67
CA VAL A 450 12.88 -12.04 -1.51
C VAL A 450 12.22 -11.27 -2.61
N SER A 451 12.63 -10.03 -2.80
CA SER A 451 12.23 -9.26 -3.96
C SER A 451 13.39 -9.16 -4.93
N LEU A 452 13.13 -9.24 -6.23
CA LEU A 452 14.08 -8.79 -7.24
C LEU A 452 13.64 -7.40 -7.68
N ILE A 453 14.56 -6.45 -7.74
CA ILE A 453 14.27 -5.09 -8.23
C ILE A 453 15.25 -4.79 -9.35
N ARG A 454 14.73 -4.43 -10.51
CA ARG A 454 15.58 -4.07 -11.64
C ARG A 454 16.33 -2.78 -11.36
N ILE A 455 17.64 -2.80 -11.65
CA ILE A 455 18.48 -1.61 -11.54
C ILE A 455 17.87 -0.49 -12.38
N SER A 456 17.86 0.68 -11.78
CA SER A 456 17.09 1.83 -12.24
C SER A 456 17.97 2.80 -13.02
N SER A 457 17.37 3.40 -14.04
CA SER A 457 17.84 4.63 -14.67
C SER A 457 16.70 5.64 -14.66
N VAL A 458 17.00 6.92 -14.50
CA VAL A 458 15.97 7.94 -14.34
C VAL A 458 16.39 9.28 -14.92
N THR A 459 15.42 9.96 -15.51
CA THR A 459 15.49 11.39 -15.84
C THR A 459 14.08 11.91 -16.08
N HIS A 460 13.82 13.19 -15.80
CA HIS A 460 12.54 13.84 -16.15
C HIS A 460 11.27 13.09 -15.68
N SER A 461 11.28 12.54 -14.46
CA SER A 461 10.20 11.72 -13.89
C SER A 461 9.97 10.35 -14.56
N VAL A 462 10.83 9.95 -15.48
CA VAL A 462 10.76 8.68 -16.20
C VAL A 462 11.80 7.72 -15.67
N ASN A 463 11.35 6.54 -15.25
CA ASN A 463 12.20 5.37 -14.97
C ASN A 463 11.45 4.12 -15.45
N SER A 464 11.73 3.71 -16.68
CA SER A 464 11.12 2.54 -17.35
C SER A 464 11.85 1.23 -17.03
N ASP A 465 13.06 1.31 -16.49
CA ASP A 465 13.87 0.13 -16.15
C ASP A 465 13.39 -0.52 -14.86
N GLN A 466 13.02 0.28 -13.84
CA GLN A 466 12.67 -0.23 -12.53
C GLN A 466 11.38 -1.08 -12.56
N ARG A 467 11.43 -2.21 -11.87
CA ARG A 467 10.27 -3.04 -11.56
C ARG A 467 10.63 -3.99 -10.43
N ARG A 468 9.62 -4.40 -9.67
CA ARG A 468 9.79 -5.35 -8.58
C ARG A 468 9.07 -6.66 -8.86
N LEU A 469 9.72 -7.76 -8.46
CA LEU A 469 9.19 -9.12 -8.48
C LEU A 469 9.35 -9.73 -7.09
N LEU A 470 8.26 -10.09 -6.43
CA LEU A 470 8.31 -10.85 -5.18
C LEU A 470 8.49 -12.35 -5.48
N LEU A 471 9.52 -12.96 -4.89
CA LEU A 471 9.79 -14.39 -4.92
C LEU A 471 9.40 -15.02 -3.57
N LYS A 472 8.66 -16.13 -3.66
CA LYS A 472 8.28 -16.95 -2.50
C LYS A 472 9.21 -18.17 -2.43
N PRO A 473 9.74 -18.52 -1.24
CA PRO A 473 10.50 -19.75 -1.07
C PRO A 473 9.69 -20.99 -1.49
N SER A 474 10.28 -21.86 -2.30
CA SER A 474 9.72 -23.20 -2.58
C SER A 474 10.25 -24.24 -1.60
N LYS A 475 11.42 -24.00 -1.01
CA LYS A 475 12.10 -24.92 -0.09
C LYS A 475 13.08 -24.17 0.81
N ILE A 476 13.18 -24.60 2.07
CA ILE A 476 14.17 -24.09 3.04
C ILE A 476 14.90 -25.31 3.61
N GLU A 477 16.23 -25.34 3.48
CA GLU A 477 17.10 -26.41 4.00
C GLU A 477 18.27 -25.81 4.80
N GLY A 478 18.20 -25.88 6.12
CA GLY A 478 19.17 -25.21 6.98
C GLY A 478 19.16 -23.71 6.72
N ARG A 479 20.28 -23.16 6.24
CA ARG A 479 20.44 -21.73 5.87
C ARG A 479 20.19 -21.43 4.38
N ALA A 480 19.91 -22.44 3.57
CA ALA A 480 19.68 -22.29 2.14
C ALA A 480 18.18 -22.16 1.82
N VAL A 481 17.83 -21.17 1.02
CA VAL A 481 16.47 -20.90 0.56
C VAL A 481 16.40 -21.05 -0.96
N SER A 482 15.50 -21.91 -1.44
CA SER A 482 15.23 -22.08 -2.86
C SER A 482 14.09 -21.16 -3.31
N LEU A 483 14.33 -20.36 -4.34
CA LEU A 483 13.42 -19.34 -4.87
C LEU A 483 13.21 -19.56 -6.38
N PRO A 484 12.06 -20.10 -6.79
CA PRO A 484 11.77 -20.31 -8.21
C PRO A 484 11.61 -18.96 -8.92
N LEU A 485 12.25 -18.81 -10.08
CA LEU A 485 12.07 -17.67 -10.96
C LEU A 485 10.91 -17.92 -11.93
N PRO A 486 10.14 -16.88 -12.30
CA PRO A 486 9.19 -16.96 -13.40
C PRO A 486 9.88 -17.42 -14.69
N ASP A 487 9.17 -18.20 -15.48
CA ASP A 487 9.57 -18.69 -16.81
C ASP A 487 9.39 -17.64 -17.92
N ASP A 488 8.53 -16.65 -17.69
CA ASP A 488 8.25 -15.57 -18.64
C ASP A 488 9.26 -14.41 -18.53
N ALA A 489 10.04 -14.20 -19.60
CA ALA A 489 11.01 -13.12 -19.70
C ALA A 489 10.37 -11.71 -19.76
N GLY A 490 9.05 -11.59 -20.01
CA GLY A 490 8.32 -10.32 -19.91
C GLY A 490 8.04 -9.90 -18.47
N ILE A 491 7.99 -10.87 -17.56
CA ILE A 491 7.97 -10.65 -16.11
C ILE A 491 9.40 -10.44 -15.62
N LEU A 492 10.29 -11.37 -15.96
CA LEU A 492 11.71 -11.35 -15.59
C LEU A 492 12.58 -10.79 -16.72
N LEU A 493 12.49 -9.47 -16.95
CA LEU A 493 13.26 -8.82 -18.02
C LEU A 493 14.76 -9.11 -17.90
N PRO A 494 15.46 -9.34 -19.03
CA PRO A 494 16.91 -9.46 -19.03
C PRO A 494 17.63 -8.23 -18.43
N GLY A 495 18.82 -8.46 -17.86
CA GLY A 495 19.64 -7.41 -17.22
C GLY A 495 19.27 -7.14 -15.75
N LEU A 496 18.32 -7.88 -15.17
CA LEU A 496 17.95 -7.76 -13.76
C LEU A 496 19.15 -8.04 -12.84
N SER A 497 19.41 -7.15 -11.89
CA SER A 497 20.28 -7.41 -10.74
C SER A 497 19.44 -7.55 -9.48
N ILE A 498 19.89 -8.35 -8.53
CA ILE A 498 19.07 -8.81 -7.40
C ILE A 498 19.37 -8.01 -6.13
N LYS A 499 18.32 -7.51 -5.48
CA LYS A 499 18.36 -7.02 -4.11
C LYS A 499 17.67 -8.01 -3.17
N LEU A 500 18.44 -8.87 -2.53
CA LEU A 500 17.92 -9.72 -1.46
C LEU A 500 17.78 -8.88 -0.19
N GLU A 501 16.59 -8.38 0.09
CA GLU A 501 16.30 -7.89 1.44
C GLU A 501 15.75 -9.04 2.26
N ALA A 502 16.50 -9.39 3.28
CA ALA A 502 16.08 -10.35 4.26
C ALA A 502 15.52 -9.56 5.45
N LYS A 503 14.49 -10.07 6.09
CA LYS A 503 13.96 -9.50 7.32
C LYS A 503 13.78 -10.66 8.27
N ALA A 504 14.18 -10.50 9.54
CA ALA A 504 13.60 -11.29 10.62
C ALA A 504 12.11 -10.96 10.58
N GLY A 505 11.33 -11.79 9.88
CA GLY A 505 9.94 -11.52 9.63
C GLY A 505 9.21 -11.43 10.97
N LYS A 506 8.78 -10.22 11.35
CA LYS A 506 7.36 -10.16 11.64
C LYS A 506 6.69 -10.49 10.31
N SER A 507 6.07 -11.65 10.25
CA SER A 507 5.19 -12.02 9.17
C SER A 507 4.33 -10.81 8.82
N CYS A 508 4.40 -10.36 7.58
CA CYS A 508 3.26 -9.74 6.94
C CYS A 508 2.91 -10.63 5.75
N GLU A 509 2.48 -11.85 6.06
CA GLU A 509 1.14 -12.16 5.56
C GLU A 509 0.27 -11.01 6.09
N TYR A 510 -0.09 -10.07 5.22
CA TYR A 510 -1.28 -9.29 5.54
C TYR A 510 -2.44 -10.25 5.34
N THR A 511 -2.65 -11.05 6.37
CA THR A 511 -3.95 -11.57 6.70
C THR A 511 -4.71 -10.32 7.09
N ALA A 512 -5.62 -9.88 6.22
CA ALA A 512 -6.44 -8.71 6.52
C ALA A 512 -7.06 -8.88 7.91
N PRO A 513 -7.29 -7.82 8.70
CA PRO A 513 -7.78 -8.00 10.08
C PRO A 513 -8.99 -8.94 10.12
N TRP A 514 -9.90 -8.82 9.14
CA TRP A 514 -11.05 -9.71 8.94
C TRP A 514 -10.74 -11.21 8.73
N GLN A 515 -9.53 -11.56 8.34
CA GLN A 515 -9.04 -12.93 8.13
C GLN A 515 -8.33 -13.53 9.35
N THR A 516 -8.27 -12.80 10.48
CA THR A 516 -7.63 -13.28 11.71
C THR A 516 -8.62 -13.30 12.88
N LEU A 517 -8.40 -14.22 13.83
CA LEU A 517 -9.03 -14.18 15.15
C LEU A 517 -7.98 -13.80 16.22
N PRO A 518 -7.84 -12.51 16.58
CA PRO A 518 -6.82 -12.08 17.53
C PRO A 518 -6.92 -12.77 18.89
N GLU A 519 -5.81 -12.90 19.61
CA GLU A 519 -5.83 -13.45 20.97
C GLU A 519 -6.63 -12.54 21.93
N LEU A 520 -7.30 -13.15 22.90
CA LEU A 520 -8.00 -12.42 23.95
C LEU A 520 -7.00 -11.90 24.99
N PRO A 521 -6.91 -10.57 25.19
CA PRO A 521 -6.04 -10.05 26.22
C PRO A 521 -6.67 -10.25 27.60
N PRO A 522 -5.88 -10.25 28.69
CA PRO A 522 -6.42 -10.47 30.02
C PRO A 522 -7.41 -9.38 30.42
N MET A 523 -8.56 -9.78 30.96
CA MET A 523 -9.54 -8.84 31.49
C MET A 523 -8.91 -7.91 32.53
N PRO A 524 -9.20 -6.60 32.48
CA PRO A 524 -8.82 -5.68 33.56
C PRO A 524 -9.31 -6.16 34.91
N LYS A 525 -8.71 -5.66 36.01
CA LYS A 525 -9.19 -5.97 37.35
C LYS A 525 -10.62 -5.45 37.52
N ALA A 526 -11.56 -6.36 37.78
CA ALA A 526 -12.95 -6.02 38.04
C ALA A 526 -13.11 -5.31 39.40
N SER A 527 -14.04 -4.36 39.45
CA SER A 527 -14.52 -3.75 40.69
C SER A 527 -15.32 -4.78 41.50
N PHE A 528 -16.09 -5.62 40.80
CA PHE A 528 -16.79 -6.78 41.34
C PHE A 528 -16.86 -7.87 40.28
N LYS A 529 -16.81 -9.14 40.69
CA LYS A 529 -17.18 -10.29 39.86
C LYS A 529 -17.83 -11.37 40.72
N GLY A 530 -18.86 -12.03 40.21
CA GLY A 530 -19.59 -13.07 40.94
C GLY A 530 -20.78 -13.59 40.16
N THR A 531 -21.61 -14.39 40.82
CA THR A 531 -22.88 -14.87 40.27
C THR A 531 -24.06 -14.33 41.05
N VAL A 532 -25.22 -14.26 40.39
CA VAL A 532 -26.50 -13.95 41.02
C VAL A 532 -27.56 -14.99 40.60
N PRO A 533 -28.40 -15.49 41.52
CA PRO A 533 -29.51 -16.36 41.16
C PRO A 533 -30.57 -15.58 40.37
N ILE A 534 -30.75 -15.92 39.08
CA ILE A 534 -31.80 -15.38 38.22
C ILE A 534 -32.65 -16.54 37.71
N GLY A 535 -33.86 -16.65 38.25
CA GLY A 535 -34.73 -17.81 37.98
C GLY A 535 -34.09 -19.10 38.51
N ARG A 536 -33.76 -20.03 37.60
CA ARG A 536 -33.17 -21.35 37.91
C ARG A 536 -31.68 -21.47 37.60
N ILE A 537 -31.03 -20.36 37.27
CA ILE A 537 -29.60 -20.32 36.97
C ILE A 537 -28.89 -19.33 37.88
N ASP A 538 -27.59 -19.54 38.05
CA ASP A 538 -26.64 -18.59 38.61
C ASP A 538 -26.00 -17.87 37.44
N LEU A 539 -26.41 -16.62 37.21
CA LEU A 539 -25.92 -15.78 36.13
C LEU A 539 -24.64 -15.07 36.58
N TRP A 540 -23.55 -15.25 35.84
CA TRP A 540 -22.27 -14.61 36.10
C TRP A 540 -22.24 -13.19 35.54
N TYR A 541 -21.66 -12.25 36.30
CA TYR A 541 -21.38 -10.90 35.83
C TYR A 541 -20.12 -10.31 36.48
N ALA A 542 -19.59 -9.26 35.86
CA ALA A 542 -18.56 -8.41 36.43
C ALA A 542 -18.84 -6.93 36.17
N THR A 543 -18.32 -6.07 37.05
CA THR A 543 -18.41 -4.61 36.92
C THR A 543 -17.02 -3.98 36.86
N PHE A 544 -16.91 -2.92 36.07
CA PHE A 544 -15.68 -2.17 35.82
C PHE A 544 -15.96 -0.67 35.76
N GLY A 545 -14.88 0.11 35.81
CA GLY A 545 -14.93 1.56 35.71
C GLY A 545 -15.58 2.21 36.92
N ARG A 546 -16.35 3.27 36.69
CA ARG A 546 -16.89 4.10 37.76
C ARG A 546 -17.94 3.37 38.59
N PRO A 547 -18.03 3.63 39.91
CA PRO A 547 -19.13 3.13 40.73
C PRO A 547 -20.50 3.57 40.19
N LEU A 548 -21.50 2.68 40.23
CA LEU A 548 -22.85 2.94 39.70
C LEU A 548 -23.47 4.24 40.21
N LYS A 549 -23.25 4.58 41.48
CA LYS A 549 -23.75 5.81 42.09
C LYS A 549 -23.16 7.07 41.43
N GLU A 550 -21.89 7.05 41.04
CA GLU A 550 -21.23 8.18 40.36
C GLU A 550 -21.73 8.35 38.93
N THR A 551 -21.87 7.24 38.19
CA THR A 551 -22.44 7.24 36.83
C THR A 551 -23.85 7.83 36.83
N LYS A 552 -24.71 7.35 37.75
CA LYS A 552 -26.07 7.88 37.92
C LYS A 552 -26.09 9.35 38.34
N ALA A 553 -25.17 9.78 39.21
CA ALA A 553 -25.09 11.18 39.64
C ALA A 553 -24.74 12.15 38.50
N LYS A 554 -24.11 11.66 37.43
CA LYS A 554 -23.87 12.42 36.19
C LYS A 554 -25.03 12.37 35.20
N GLY A 555 -26.14 11.72 35.55
CA GLY A 555 -27.26 11.50 34.63
C GLY A 555 -26.94 10.51 33.50
N LEU A 556 -25.87 9.72 33.63
CA LEU A 556 -25.47 8.72 32.65
C LEU A 556 -26.03 7.35 33.01
N SER A 557 -26.30 6.54 31.99
CA SER A 557 -26.69 5.14 32.14
C SER A 557 -25.46 4.22 32.18
N PRO A 558 -25.45 3.14 32.98
CA PRO A 558 -24.43 2.10 32.88
C PRO A 558 -24.47 1.42 31.51
N VAL A 559 -23.34 0.88 31.07
CA VAL A 559 -23.19 0.21 29.77
C VAL A 559 -23.02 -1.29 29.99
N VAL A 560 -23.91 -2.08 29.40
CA VAL A 560 -23.96 -3.54 29.48
C VAL A 560 -23.41 -4.14 28.19
N PHE A 561 -22.33 -4.91 28.30
CA PHE A 561 -21.70 -5.61 27.18
C PHE A 561 -22.21 -7.05 27.10
N LEU A 562 -22.78 -7.43 25.96
CA LEU A 562 -23.42 -8.72 25.70
C LEU A 562 -22.65 -9.46 24.59
N HIS A 563 -22.07 -10.61 24.92
CA HIS A 563 -21.24 -11.39 23.98
C HIS A 563 -22.06 -12.25 23.00
N GLY A 564 -21.42 -12.74 21.94
CA GLY A 564 -22.00 -13.64 20.94
C GLY A 564 -22.16 -15.08 21.43
N GLY A 565 -22.92 -15.90 20.69
CA GLY A 565 -23.25 -17.27 21.10
C GLY A 565 -22.02 -18.16 21.13
N PHE A 566 -21.95 -19.07 22.12
CA PHE A 566 -20.78 -19.88 22.50
C PHE A 566 -19.67 -19.15 23.27
N ALA A 567 -19.59 -17.81 23.20
CA ALA A 567 -18.52 -17.04 23.84
C ALA A 567 -18.74 -16.85 25.35
N ASN A 568 -18.02 -15.87 25.90
CA ASN A 568 -18.16 -15.38 27.26
C ASN A 568 -17.76 -13.90 27.30
N SER A 569 -17.93 -13.24 28.45
CA SER A 569 -17.62 -11.82 28.62
C SER A 569 -16.15 -11.41 28.49
N ASP A 570 -15.19 -12.34 28.51
CA ASP A 570 -13.76 -11.98 28.36
C ASP A 570 -13.45 -11.44 26.94
N TYR A 571 -14.33 -11.71 25.96
CA TYR A 571 -14.24 -11.17 24.61
C TYR A 571 -14.26 -9.64 24.58
N TRP A 572 -14.85 -9.01 25.60
CA TRP A 572 -14.90 -7.55 25.74
C TRP A 572 -13.66 -6.93 26.38
N ALA A 573 -12.58 -7.68 26.63
CA ALA A 573 -11.40 -7.19 27.35
C ALA A 573 -10.79 -5.92 26.75
N ASN A 574 -10.79 -5.78 25.42
CA ASN A 574 -10.29 -4.58 24.76
C ASN A 574 -11.17 -3.36 25.03
N GLN A 575 -12.49 -3.53 24.94
CA GLN A 575 -13.49 -2.48 25.16
C GLN A 575 -13.48 -2.07 26.64
N ILE A 576 -13.50 -3.02 27.57
CA ILE A 576 -13.47 -2.75 29.01
C ILE A 576 -12.18 -2.06 29.42
N ARG A 577 -11.02 -2.43 28.83
CA ARG A 577 -9.76 -1.75 29.09
C ARG A 577 -9.77 -0.29 28.66
N TYR A 578 -10.43 0.02 27.56
CA TYR A 578 -10.55 1.37 27.04
C TYR A 578 -11.52 2.22 27.88
N PHE A 579 -12.72 1.70 28.14
CA PHE A 579 -13.80 2.47 28.78
C PHE A 579 -13.71 2.55 30.31
N LYS A 580 -12.90 1.73 30.98
CA LYS A 580 -12.86 1.70 32.46
C LYS A 580 -12.46 3.06 33.07
N ASP A 581 -11.74 3.90 32.33
CA ASP A 581 -11.26 5.18 32.81
C ASP A 581 -12.25 6.33 32.45
N HIS A 582 -13.32 6.03 31.71
CA HIS A 582 -14.39 6.96 31.34
C HIS A 582 -15.43 7.16 32.46
N SER A 583 -16.50 7.91 32.17
CA SER A 583 -17.55 8.28 33.13
C SER A 583 -18.62 7.21 33.36
N TYR A 584 -18.48 6.00 32.79
CA TYR A 584 -19.50 4.96 32.82
C TYR A 584 -19.17 3.85 33.82
N THR A 585 -20.22 3.23 34.36
CA THR A 585 -20.15 1.90 34.97
C THR A 585 -20.31 0.90 33.85
N LEU A 586 -19.34 0.00 33.69
CA LEU A 586 -19.37 -1.04 32.68
C LEU A 586 -19.76 -2.35 33.33
N ILE A 587 -20.65 -3.10 32.70
CA ILE A 587 -21.15 -4.38 33.18
C ILE A 587 -20.95 -5.40 32.06
N THR A 588 -20.30 -6.51 32.37
CA THR A 588 -20.21 -7.65 31.45
C THR A 588 -20.98 -8.83 32.03
N ILE A 589 -21.66 -9.57 31.17
CA ILE A 589 -22.52 -10.71 31.55
C ILE A 589 -22.06 -11.92 30.76
N ASP A 590 -22.03 -13.10 31.39
CA ASP A 590 -22.02 -14.35 30.63
C ASP A 590 -23.45 -14.81 30.44
N SER A 591 -23.90 -14.94 29.19
CA SER A 591 -25.24 -15.44 28.88
C SER A 591 -25.44 -16.83 29.49
N ARG A 592 -26.69 -17.16 29.85
CA ARG A 592 -27.06 -18.46 30.41
C ARG A 592 -26.47 -19.62 29.61
N ALA A 593 -26.03 -20.66 30.31
CA ALA A 593 -25.31 -21.83 29.76
C ALA A 593 -23.94 -21.55 29.09
N GLN A 594 -23.53 -20.29 28.97
CA GLN A 594 -22.28 -19.86 28.34
C GLN A 594 -21.33 -19.29 29.39
N GLY A 595 -20.03 -19.30 29.06
CA GLY A 595 -18.98 -18.83 29.97
C GLY A 595 -19.07 -19.46 31.37
N ARG A 596 -19.28 -18.62 32.38
CA ARG A 596 -19.30 -18.96 33.81
C ARG A 596 -20.71 -18.98 34.40
N SER A 597 -21.74 -18.80 33.58
CA SER A 597 -23.14 -18.88 33.99
C SER A 597 -23.61 -20.33 34.00
N SER A 598 -24.46 -20.69 34.97
CA SER A 598 -25.07 -22.01 34.99
C SER A 598 -26.24 -22.12 34.01
N ASP A 599 -26.79 -23.34 33.91
CA ASP A 599 -27.77 -23.73 32.91
C ASP A 599 -28.95 -24.46 33.55
N ASP A 600 -30.13 -24.29 32.97
CA ASP A 600 -31.35 -25.05 33.26
C ASP A 600 -31.68 -25.90 32.03
N THR A 601 -31.12 -27.12 32.01
CA THR A 601 -31.28 -28.05 30.88
C THR A 601 -32.72 -28.54 30.69
N SER A 602 -33.65 -28.22 31.61
CA SER A 602 -35.07 -28.52 31.45
C SER A 602 -35.78 -27.57 30.47
N ARG A 603 -35.14 -26.46 30.07
CA ARG A 603 -35.67 -25.48 29.13
C ARG A 603 -34.80 -25.39 27.88
N SER A 604 -35.46 -25.21 26.74
CA SER A 604 -34.79 -24.80 25.50
C SER A 604 -34.22 -23.39 25.64
N LEU A 605 -33.07 -23.14 25.02
CA LEU A 605 -32.49 -21.80 24.94
C LEU A 605 -33.29 -20.96 23.94
N THR A 606 -33.56 -19.71 24.31
CA THR A 606 -34.22 -18.70 23.45
C THR A 606 -33.64 -17.32 23.76
N TYR A 607 -33.77 -16.38 22.81
CA TYR A 607 -33.36 -14.99 23.04
C TYR A 607 -34.15 -14.33 24.17
N ASP A 608 -35.47 -14.53 24.25
CA ASP A 608 -36.31 -14.05 25.38
C ASP A 608 -35.75 -14.49 26.73
N LEU A 609 -35.32 -15.76 26.81
CA LEU A 609 -34.78 -16.34 28.02
C LEU A 609 -33.42 -15.70 28.35
N MET A 610 -32.57 -15.42 27.37
CA MET A 610 -31.33 -14.66 27.58
C MET A 610 -31.61 -13.21 28.03
N THR A 611 -32.61 -12.55 27.44
CA THR A 611 -33.09 -11.21 27.81
C THR A 611 -33.61 -11.15 29.24
N GLU A 612 -34.40 -12.14 29.68
CA GLU A 612 -34.83 -12.27 31.08
C GLU A 612 -33.63 -12.29 32.05
N GLY A 613 -32.51 -12.90 31.62
CA GLY A 613 -31.26 -12.90 32.38
C GLY A 613 -30.68 -11.50 32.56
N VAL A 614 -30.62 -10.72 31.48
CA VAL A 614 -30.15 -9.33 31.51
C VAL A 614 -31.04 -8.47 32.40
N ILE A 615 -32.36 -8.52 32.19
CA ILE A 615 -33.33 -7.75 32.99
C ILE A 615 -33.26 -8.13 34.46
N GLY A 616 -33.24 -9.43 34.78
CA GLY A 616 -33.14 -9.91 36.16
C GLY A 616 -31.86 -9.42 36.86
N LEU A 617 -30.73 -9.38 36.15
CA LEU A 617 -29.50 -8.80 36.70
C LEU A 617 -29.64 -7.30 36.93
N MET A 618 -30.21 -6.57 35.98
CA MET A 618 -30.41 -5.13 36.13
C MET A 618 -31.32 -4.82 37.32
N ASP A 619 -32.38 -5.60 37.54
CA ASP A 619 -33.26 -5.48 38.70
C ASP A 619 -32.52 -5.78 40.00
N HIS A 620 -31.70 -6.84 40.04
CA HIS A 620 -30.85 -7.17 41.19
C HIS A 620 -29.87 -6.04 41.55
N LEU A 621 -29.29 -5.38 40.53
CA LEU A 621 -28.38 -4.26 40.70
C LEU A 621 -29.09 -2.91 40.95
N GLY A 622 -30.43 -2.88 40.90
CA GLY A 622 -31.23 -1.66 41.02
C GLY A 622 -30.98 -0.66 39.88
N ILE A 623 -30.80 -1.17 38.65
CA ILE A 623 -30.57 -0.39 37.43
C ILE A 623 -31.87 -0.31 36.63
N GLU A 624 -32.50 0.86 36.66
CA GLU A 624 -33.75 1.10 35.92
C GLU A 624 -33.53 1.31 34.43
N LYS A 625 -32.49 2.06 34.05
CA LYS A 625 -32.14 2.37 32.66
C LYS A 625 -30.67 2.09 32.38
N PHE A 626 -30.35 1.50 31.22
CA PHE A 626 -29.00 1.11 30.82
C PHE A 626 -28.80 1.22 29.30
N SER A 627 -27.55 1.29 28.84
CA SER A 627 -27.18 1.15 27.43
C SER A 627 -26.62 -0.25 27.16
N THR A 628 -26.77 -0.77 25.94
CA THR A 628 -26.16 -2.04 25.53
C THR A 628 -25.15 -1.87 24.42
N VAL A 629 -24.10 -2.69 24.48
CA VAL A 629 -23.18 -3.00 23.37
C VAL A 629 -23.26 -4.50 23.16
N GLY A 630 -23.92 -4.92 22.09
CA GLY A 630 -24.19 -6.33 21.79
C GLY A 630 -23.44 -6.80 20.55
N TRP A 631 -22.87 -8.00 20.60
CA TRP A 631 -22.24 -8.67 19.46
C TRP A 631 -22.97 -9.98 19.16
N SER A 632 -23.35 -10.21 17.89
CA SER A 632 -23.96 -11.48 17.44
C SER A 632 -25.23 -11.82 18.23
N ASP A 633 -25.31 -12.96 18.93
CA ASP A 633 -26.41 -13.25 19.86
C ASP A 633 -26.67 -12.11 20.87
N GLY A 634 -25.63 -11.40 21.32
CA GLY A 634 -25.76 -10.22 22.17
C GLY A 634 -26.42 -9.03 21.49
N ALA A 635 -26.28 -8.91 20.17
CA ALA A 635 -27.05 -7.96 19.37
C ALA A 635 -28.51 -8.39 19.24
N CYS A 636 -28.80 -9.69 19.07
CA CYS A 636 -30.15 -10.24 19.09
C CYS A 636 -30.86 -10.00 20.45
N ILE A 637 -30.17 -10.22 21.57
CA ILE A 637 -30.67 -9.87 22.91
C ILE A 637 -30.95 -8.37 23.01
N SER A 638 -30.08 -7.53 22.42
CA SER A 638 -30.29 -6.08 22.40
C SER A 638 -31.51 -5.67 21.56
N PHE A 639 -31.80 -6.38 20.47
CA PHE A 639 -33.02 -6.17 19.68
C PHE A 639 -34.28 -6.58 20.45
N ASP A 640 -34.24 -7.73 21.12
CA ASP A 640 -35.34 -8.19 21.96
C ASP A 640 -35.62 -7.22 23.12
N LEU A 641 -34.58 -6.72 23.78
CA LEU A 641 -34.68 -5.63 24.76
C LEU A 641 -35.30 -4.36 24.16
N ALA A 642 -34.94 -3.99 22.93
CA ALA A 642 -35.48 -2.81 22.26
C ALA A 642 -36.96 -2.94 21.93
N MET A 643 -37.43 -4.14 21.56
CA MET A 643 -38.83 -4.42 21.25
C MET A 643 -39.70 -4.59 22.50
N ASN A 644 -39.19 -5.30 23.52
CA ASN A 644 -40.00 -5.76 24.65
C ASN A 644 -39.74 -5.01 25.96
N PHE A 645 -38.59 -4.34 26.10
CA PHE A 645 -38.16 -3.64 27.31
C PHE A 645 -37.67 -2.23 27.03
N THR A 646 -38.25 -1.56 26.04
CA THR A 646 -37.79 -0.26 25.53
C THR A 646 -37.57 0.79 26.62
N SER A 647 -38.44 0.85 27.64
CA SER A 647 -38.36 1.81 28.74
C SER A 647 -37.10 1.64 29.60
N ARG A 648 -36.47 0.47 29.54
CA ARG A 648 -35.22 0.13 30.23
C ARG A 648 -33.97 0.53 29.44
N LEU A 649 -34.10 0.85 28.16
CA LEU A 649 -32.95 1.15 27.30
C LEU A 649 -32.74 2.65 27.12
N ASP A 650 -31.50 3.07 27.31
CA ASP A 650 -30.99 4.40 26.96
C ASP A 650 -30.47 4.40 25.52
N ARG A 651 -29.62 3.44 25.18
CA ARG A 651 -28.97 3.31 23.87
C ARG A 651 -28.64 1.84 23.57
N THR A 652 -28.65 1.44 22.31
CA THR A 652 -28.23 0.12 21.83
C THR A 652 -27.25 0.22 20.67
N PHE A 653 -26.05 -0.31 20.85
CA PHE A 653 -25.06 -0.54 19.80
C PHE A 653 -25.10 -2.03 19.44
N ALA A 654 -25.75 -2.38 18.33
CA ALA A 654 -25.98 -3.76 17.91
C ALA A 654 -25.04 -4.12 16.75
N PHE A 655 -24.02 -4.93 17.03
CA PHE A 655 -22.99 -5.34 16.08
C PHE A 655 -23.17 -6.79 15.61
N GLY A 656 -23.25 -7.01 14.29
CA GLY A 656 -23.33 -8.35 13.68
C GLY A 656 -24.59 -9.13 14.07
N GLY A 657 -25.72 -8.45 14.28
CA GLY A 657 -26.98 -9.09 14.70
C GLY A 657 -27.81 -9.65 13.53
N THR A 658 -28.68 -10.61 13.84
CA THR A 658 -29.62 -11.22 12.88
C THR A 658 -31.08 -11.10 13.37
N TYR A 659 -32.05 -11.19 12.46
CA TYR A 659 -33.47 -11.28 12.78
C TYR A 659 -34.14 -12.60 12.36
N SER A 660 -33.44 -13.44 11.58
CA SER A 660 -33.93 -14.73 11.10
C SER A 660 -32.79 -15.72 10.84
N PRO A 661 -32.97 -17.05 11.07
CA PRO A 661 -32.05 -18.07 10.58
C PRO A 661 -31.76 -17.95 9.08
N ALA A 662 -32.71 -17.45 8.29
CA ALA A 662 -32.54 -17.24 6.85
C ALA A 662 -31.47 -16.19 6.51
N ASN A 663 -31.08 -15.34 7.47
CA ASN A 663 -30.05 -14.33 7.28
C ASN A 663 -28.65 -14.82 7.63
N ILE A 664 -28.50 -16.02 8.20
CA ILE A 664 -27.19 -16.60 8.44
C ILE A 664 -26.54 -16.90 7.10
N ASN A 665 -25.27 -16.51 6.96
CA ASN A 665 -24.53 -16.74 5.74
C ASN A 665 -24.31 -18.25 5.55
N SER A 666 -24.79 -18.81 4.44
CA SER A 666 -24.70 -20.24 4.17
C SER A 666 -23.25 -20.76 4.10
N THR A 667 -22.28 -19.87 3.86
CA THR A 667 -20.85 -20.21 3.81
C THR A 667 -20.14 -20.02 5.15
N ILE A 668 -20.84 -19.73 6.25
CA ILE A 668 -20.23 -19.52 7.57
C ILE A 668 -19.35 -20.72 8.01
N GLY A 669 -19.79 -21.95 7.70
CA GLY A 669 -19.05 -23.17 8.00
C GLY A 669 -17.77 -23.36 7.18
N GLU A 670 -17.54 -22.52 6.17
CA GLU A 670 -16.32 -22.50 5.36
C GLU A 670 -15.31 -21.44 5.86
N SER A 671 -15.70 -20.57 6.79
CA SER A 671 -14.84 -19.50 7.31
C SER A 671 -13.79 -20.05 8.27
N PRO A 672 -12.47 -19.93 7.96
CA PRO A 672 -11.42 -20.38 8.86
C PRO A 672 -11.42 -19.64 10.20
N VAL A 673 -11.74 -18.34 10.19
CA VAL A 673 -11.80 -17.49 11.38
C VAL A 673 -12.95 -17.91 12.30
N PHE A 674 -14.11 -18.22 11.72
CA PHE A 674 -15.27 -18.67 12.49
C PHE A 674 -15.07 -20.08 13.06
N LEU A 675 -14.42 -20.98 12.31
CA LEU A 675 -14.05 -22.31 12.79
C LEU A 675 -13.03 -22.24 13.94
N GLU A 676 -12.02 -21.37 13.83
CA GLU A 676 -11.06 -21.10 14.92
C GLU A 676 -11.77 -20.58 16.18
N TYR A 677 -12.77 -19.70 15.99
CA TYR A 677 -13.58 -19.18 17.09
C TYR A 677 -14.36 -20.30 17.81
N LEU A 678 -15.00 -21.21 17.07
CA LEU A 678 -15.74 -22.32 17.68
C LEU A 678 -14.82 -23.24 18.50
N GLU A 679 -13.62 -23.55 18.00
CA GLU A 679 -12.63 -24.36 18.73
C GLU A 679 -12.20 -23.66 20.02
N ARG A 680 -11.93 -22.36 19.96
CA ARG A 680 -11.57 -21.54 21.12
C ARG A 680 -12.70 -21.51 22.15
N ALA A 681 -13.92 -21.26 21.71
CA ALA A 681 -15.10 -21.20 22.56
C ALA A 681 -15.38 -22.54 23.26
N GLU A 682 -15.20 -23.68 22.57
CA GLU A 682 -15.31 -25.01 23.18
C GLU A 682 -14.28 -25.22 24.30
N ALA A 683 -13.01 -24.87 24.05
CA ALA A 683 -11.95 -25.00 25.02
C ALA A 683 -12.21 -24.12 26.27
N GLU A 684 -12.69 -22.90 26.05
CA GLU A 684 -13.05 -21.96 27.12
C GLU A 684 -14.26 -22.45 27.92
N TRP A 685 -15.30 -22.95 27.25
CA TRP A 685 -16.47 -23.50 27.91
C TRP A 685 -16.11 -24.68 28.82
N LYS A 686 -15.31 -25.64 28.31
CA LYS A 686 -14.84 -26.79 29.10
C LYS A 686 -14.03 -26.36 30.34
N LYS A 687 -13.35 -25.21 30.26
CA LYS A 687 -12.53 -24.66 31.34
C LYS A 687 -13.36 -23.89 32.37
N MET A 688 -14.39 -23.18 31.94
CA MET A 688 -15.07 -22.16 32.76
C MET A 688 -16.48 -22.54 33.20
N SER A 689 -17.16 -23.39 32.44
CA SER A 689 -18.58 -23.69 32.64
C SER A 689 -18.81 -24.40 33.97
N PRO A 690 -19.76 -23.94 34.80
CA PRO A 690 -20.19 -24.67 35.98
C PRO A 690 -21.18 -25.79 35.64
N SER A 691 -21.58 -25.95 34.37
CA SER A 691 -22.54 -26.96 33.93
C SER A 691 -21.98 -28.37 34.10
N LYS A 692 -22.86 -29.31 34.45
CA LYS A 692 -22.52 -30.74 34.62
C LYS A 692 -22.66 -31.56 33.33
N GLY A 693 -23.18 -30.95 32.26
CA GLY A 693 -23.37 -31.60 30.96
C GLY A 693 -22.10 -31.63 30.10
N SER A 694 -22.18 -32.23 28.92
CA SER A 694 -21.10 -32.16 27.93
C SER A 694 -21.22 -30.88 27.08
N PHE A 695 -20.10 -30.46 26.48
CA PHE A 695 -20.13 -29.37 25.50
C PHE A 695 -21.03 -29.72 24.30
N GLN A 696 -21.10 -31.00 23.92
CA GLN A 696 -21.98 -31.46 22.84
C GLN A 696 -23.45 -31.21 23.17
N ASP A 697 -23.90 -31.52 24.39
CA ASP A 697 -25.30 -31.29 24.80
C ASP A 697 -25.66 -29.79 24.77
N PHE A 698 -24.72 -28.94 25.17
CA PHE A 698 -24.86 -27.49 25.07
C PHE A 698 -24.89 -27.02 23.61
N SER A 699 -23.95 -27.50 22.79
CA SER A 699 -23.84 -27.17 21.36
C SER A 699 -25.10 -27.57 20.60
N ASP A 700 -25.65 -28.76 20.84
CA ASP A 700 -26.89 -29.22 20.21
C ASP A 700 -28.08 -28.31 20.55
N ARG A 701 -28.14 -27.82 21.79
CA ARG A 701 -29.18 -26.88 22.24
C ARG A 701 -29.01 -25.48 21.64
N MET A 702 -27.77 -24.98 21.53
CA MET A 702 -27.47 -23.72 20.84
C MET A 702 -27.83 -23.82 19.34
N ASN A 703 -27.40 -24.88 18.67
CA ASN A 703 -27.70 -25.11 17.25
C ASN A 703 -29.21 -25.26 17.02
N THR A 704 -29.93 -25.91 17.95
CA THR A 704 -31.41 -25.99 17.90
C THR A 704 -32.04 -24.60 18.00
N MET A 705 -31.53 -23.73 18.86
CA MET A 705 -31.98 -22.34 18.96
C MET A 705 -31.68 -21.58 17.66
N TRP A 706 -30.43 -21.58 17.19
CA TRP A 706 -30.03 -20.87 15.97
C TRP A 706 -30.74 -21.33 14.70
N ALA A 707 -31.16 -22.60 14.63
CA ALA A 707 -31.93 -23.12 13.51
C ALA A 707 -33.38 -22.60 13.47
N ALA A 708 -33.90 -22.07 14.59
CA ALA A 708 -35.30 -21.67 14.72
C ALA A 708 -35.51 -20.20 15.11
N LEU A 709 -34.49 -19.54 15.68
CA LEU A 709 -34.60 -18.22 16.27
C LEU A 709 -33.39 -17.33 15.90
N PRO A 710 -33.57 -15.99 15.83
CA PRO A 710 -34.83 -15.28 16.05
C PRO A 710 -35.79 -15.47 14.88
N ASP A 711 -37.09 -15.26 15.06
CA ASP A 711 -38.06 -15.26 13.94
C ASP A 711 -38.84 -13.95 13.98
N TRP A 712 -38.13 -12.89 13.63
CA TRP A 712 -38.65 -11.53 13.63
C TRP A 712 -38.78 -11.00 12.21
N ASP A 713 -39.71 -10.08 12.03
CA ASP A 713 -40.00 -9.44 10.75
C ASP A 713 -40.04 -7.92 10.91
N ALA A 714 -40.30 -7.21 9.80
CA ALA A 714 -40.44 -5.76 9.82
C ALA A 714 -41.49 -5.25 10.84
N LYS A 715 -42.56 -6.03 11.11
CA LYS A 715 -43.59 -5.64 12.08
C LYS A 715 -43.07 -5.73 13.51
N SER A 716 -42.27 -6.74 13.80
CA SER A 716 -41.61 -6.92 15.08
C SER A 716 -40.74 -5.70 15.40
N PHE A 717 -39.87 -5.30 14.48
CA PHE A 717 -38.98 -4.14 14.65
C PHE A 717 -39.69 -2.79 14.62
N ALA A 718 -40.82 -2.67 13.92
CA ALA A 718 -41.62 -1.44 13.90
C ALA A 718 -42.24 -1.08 15.27
N THR A 719 -42.19 -1.99 16.25
CA THR A 719 -42.61 -1.70 17.63
C THR A 719 -41.60 -0.83 18.40
N ILE A 720 -40.35 -0.75 17.94
CA ILE A 720 -39.32 0.06 18.59
C ILE A 720 -39.63 1.54 18.32
N PRO A 721 -39.92 2.35 19.37
CA PRO A 721 -40.17 3.77 19.19
C PRO A 721 -38.88 4.49 18.81
N THR A 722 -39.02 5.60 18.12
CA THR A 722 -37.89 6.37 17.61
C THR A 722 -37.69 7.62 18.45
N ARG A 723 -36.46 8.12 18.53
CA ARG A 723 -36.16 9.41 19.18
C ARG A 723 -36.91 10.60 18.57
N TYR A 724 -37.45 10.44 17.36
CA TYR A 724 -38.26 11.45 16.68
C TYR A 724 -39.74 11.41 17.11
N SER A 725 -40.24 10.26 17.57
CA SER A 725 -41.61 10.09 18.08
C SER A 725 -41.72 10.15 19.60
N ASP A 726 -40.68 9.73 20.32
CA ASP A 726 -40.62 9.75 21.79
C ASP A 726 -39.20 10.14 22.22
N LEU A 727 -39.08 11.24 22.96
CA LEU A 727 -37.79 11.77 23.45
C LEU A 727 -37.08 10.80 24.41
N ASN A 728 -37.82 9.86 25.01
CA ASN A 728 -37.29 8.84 25.92
C ASN A 728 -36.88 7.55 25.22
N ALA A 729 -37.20 7.41 23.93
CA ALA A 729 -36.84 6.23 23.14
C ALA A 729 -35.31 5.99 23.13
N PRO A 730 -34.89 4.73 22.95
CA PRO A 730 -33.48 4.39 22.85
C PRO A 730 -32.88 4.91 21.54
N ILE A 731 -31.61 5.33 21.59
CA ILE A 731 -30.83 5.57 20.38
C ILE A 731 -30.28 4.22 19.89
N MET A 732 -30.51 3.89 18.63
CA MET A 732 -30.17 2.58 18.05
C MET A 732 -29.13 2.74 16.94
N TRP A 733 -27.97 2.08 17.07
CA TRP A 733 -27.01 1.92 15.98
C TRP A 733 -26.96 0.45 15.55
N ILE A 734 -27.16 0.23 14.26
CA ILE A 734 -26.97 -1.06 13.59
C ILE A 734 -25.58 -1.05 12.98
N VAL A 735 -24.72 -1.95 13.44
CA VAL A 735 -23.29 -1.90 13.12
C VAL A 735 -22.86 -3.24 12.53
N ASP A 736 -22.02 -3.21 11.50
CA ASP A 736 -21.46 -4.42 10.91
C ASP A 736 -20.06 -4.19 10.33
N GLY A 737 -19.33 -5.26 10.00
CA GLY A 737 -18.08 -5.23 9.25
C GLY A 737 -18.30 -5.30 7.74
N ASP A 738 -17.43 -4.70 6.94
CA ASP A 738 -17.50 -4.81 5.48
C ASP A 738 -17.13 -6.20 4.94
N SER A 739 -16.56 -7.05 5.81
CA SER A 739 -16.07 -8.39 5.51
C SER A 739 -16.73 -9.45 6.42
N GLU A 740 -17.94 -9.16 6.89
CA GLU A 740 -18.80 -10.05 7.71
C GLU A 740 -19.03 -11.43 7.05
N GLU A 741 -18.76 -12.49 7.81
CA GLU A 741 -18.79 -13.89 7.38
C GLU A 741 -19.91 -14.75 7.98
N ALA A 742 -20.53 -14.31 9.08
CA ALA A 742 -21.55 -15.05 9.81
C ALA A 742 -22.98 -14.65 9.42
N VAL A 743 -23.22 -13.35 9.19
CA VAL A 743 -24.53 -12.81 8.78
C VAL A 743 -24.48 -12.32 7.33
N ASN A 744 -25.58 -12.44 6.60
CA ASN A 744 -25.67 -11.90 5.24
C ASN A 744 -25.51 -10.37 5.26
N ARG A 745 -24.62 -9.84 4.42
CA ARG A 745 -24.27 -8.41 4.37
C ARG A 745 -25.43 -7.46 4.05
N THR A 746 -26.58 -7.97 3.62
CA THR A 746 -27.80 -7.18 3.41
C THR A 746 -28.57 -6.92 4.70
N THR A 747 -28.42 -7.79 5.70
CA THR A 747 -29.21 -7.80 6.94
C THR A 747 -29.12 -6.51 7.76
N PRO A 748 -27.94 -5.87 7.95
CA PRO A 748 -27.86 -4.57 8.61
C PRO A 748 -28.69 -3.47 7.92
N GLY A 749 -28.68 -3.48 6.58
CA GLY A 749 -29.46 -2.55 5.77
C GLY A 749 -30.97 -2.77 5.88
N GLU A 750 -31.39 -4.04 5.92
CA GLU A 750 -32.80 -4.42 6.14
C GLU A 750 -33.28 -4.01 7.54
N LEU A 751 -32.52 -4.33 8.59
CA LEU A 751 -32.79 -3.91 9.96
C LEU A 751 -32.90 -2.39 10.09
N HIS A 752 -31.92 -1.66 9.54
CA HIS A 752 -31.94 -0.19 9.54
C HIS A 752 -33.18 0.36 8.81
N SER A 753 -33.61 -0.29 7.72
CA SER A 753 -34.82 0.12 6.99
C SER A 753 -36.12 -0.10 7.78
N TRP A 754 -36.14 -1.05 8.72
CA TRP A 754 -37.31 -1.34 9.56
C TRP A 754 -37.33 -0.56 10.87
N ILE A 755 -36.15 -0.26 11.42
CA ILE A 755 -36.00 0.49 12.67
C ILE A 755 -35.83 1.96 12.32
N TRP A 756 -36.96 2.65 12.13
CA TRP A 756 -36.96 4.06 11.78
C TRP A 756 -36.16 4.89 12.80
N GLY A 757 -35.24 5.72 12.31
CA GLY A 757 -34.40 6.58 13.15
C GLY A 757 -33.21 5.89 13.85
N SER A 758 -32.94 4.62 13.55
CA SER A 758 -31.63 4.03 13.78
C SER A 758 -30.57 4.66 12.85
N ASP A 759 -29.30 4.53 13.18
CA ASP A 759 -28.18 4.80 12.27
C ASP A 759 -27.52 3.48 11.84
N LEU A 760 -27.02 3.41 10.60
CA LEU A 760 -26.27 2.27 10.06
C LEU A 760 -24.78 2.61 9.95
N VAL A 761 -23.92 1.76 10.50
CA VAL A 761 -22.46 1.91 10.44
C VAL A 761 -21.82 0.63 9.92
N ILE A 762 -21.02 0.73 8.85
CA ILE A 762 -20.23 -0.38 8.31
C ILE A 762 -18.75 -0.09 8.54
N LEU A 763 -18.05 -0.95 9.27
CA LEU A 763 -16.65 -0.82 9.65
C LEU A 763 -15.75 -1.44 8.58
N PRO A 764 -14.76 -0.71 8.03
CA PRO A 764 -13.93 -1.21 6.94
C PRO A 764 -12.85 -2.18 7.42
N GLY A 765 -12.57 -3.21 6.62
CA GLY A 765 -11.44 -4.14 6.81
C GLY A 765 -11.57 -5.13 7.97
N VAL A 766 -12.76 -5.28 8.55
CA VAL A 766 -13.05 -6.13 9.71
C VAL A 766 -14.25 -7.05 9.43
N SER A 767 -14.28 -8.18 10.12
CA SER A 767 -15.27 -9.26 10.00
C SER A 767 -16.24 -9.25 11.19
N HIS A 768 -16.98 -10.34 11.40
CA HIS A 768 -17.82 -10.60 12.58
C HIS A 768 -17.09 -10.43 13.92
N PHE A 769 -15.76 -10.35 13.92
CA PHE A 769 -14.92 -10.17 15.11
C PHE A 769 -14.27 -8.77 15.20
N ALA A 770 -14.87 -7.74 14.60
CA ALA A 770 -14.32 -6.39 14.49
C ALA A 770 -13.77 -5.79 15.80
N PHE A 771 -14.46 -6.01 16.92
CA PHE A 771 -14.06 -5.51 18.24
C PHE A 771 -12.74 -6.12 18.76
N MET A 772 -12.32 -7.26 18.19
CA MET A 772 -11.02 -7.89 18.44
C MET A 772 -9.99 -7.51 17.37
N GLN A 773 -10.41 -7.42 16.11
CA GLN A 773 -9.56 -7.18 14.94
C GLN A 773 -9.08 -5.73 14.82
N ASP A 774 -9.95 -4.76 15.08
CA ASP A 774 -9.62 -3.34 15.19
C ASP A 774 -10.32 -2.72 16.41
N PRO A 775 -9.85 -3.02 17.64
CA PRO A 775 -10.45 -2.50 18.86
C PRO A 775 -10.39 -0.97 18.92
N LYS A 776 -9.44 -0.33 18.22
CA LYS A 776 -9.29 1.13 18.25
C LYS A 776 -10.46 1.80 17.54
N THR A 777 -10.73 1.42 16.30
CA THR A 777 -11.86 1.96 15.53
C THR A 777 -13.20 1.56 16.16
N PHE A 778 -13.33 0.30 16.61
CA PHE A 778 -14.54 -0.16 17.28
C PHE A 778 -14.85 0.64 18.56
N ASN A 779 -13.84 0.87 19.41
CA ASN A 779 -14.01 1.66 20.63
C ASN A 779 -14.35 3.12 20.33
N ALA A 780 -13.72 3.74 19.32
CA ALA A 780 -14.04 5.11 18.92
C ALA A 780 -15.52 5.24 18.46
N MET A 781 -16.07 4.21 17.81
CA MET A 781 -17.48 4.19 17.41
C MET A 781 -18.41 4.05 18.61
N ILE A 782 -18.09 3.19 19.58
CA ILE A 782 -18.86 3.11 20.84
C ILE A 782 -18.79 4.42 21.61
N GLU A 783 -17.61 5.05 21.71
CA GLU A 783 -17.43 6.31 22.42
C GLU A 783 -18.30 7.40 21.80
N ARG A 784 -18.19 7.59 20.46
CA ARG A 784 -19.05 8.50 19.71
C ARG A 784 -20.53 8.21 19.92
N PHE A 785 -20.91 6.94 19.92
CA PHE A 785 -22.28 6.52 20.13
C PHE A 785 -22.80 6.85 21.54
N LEU A 786 -22.00 6.62 22.58
CA LEU A 786 -22.36 6.91 23.96
C LEU A 786 -22.40 8.42 24.25
N GLU A 787 -21.55 9.20 23.59
CA GLU A 787 -21.46 10.66 23.72
C GLU A 787 -22.43 11.41 22.82
N MET A 788 -23.02 10.75 21.80
CA MET A 788 -23.93 11.39 20.86
C MET A 788 -25.07 12.08 21.61
N PRO A 789 -25.29 13.40 21.45
CA PRO A 789 -26.37 14.08 22.15
C PRO A 789 -27.72 13.50 21.73
N ARG A 790 -28.69 13.48 22.66
CA ARG A 790 -30.05 13.02 22.33
C ARG A 790 -30.72 13.95 21.31
N PHE A 791 -30.32 15.22 21.26
CA PHE A 791 -30.87 16.26 20.37
C PHE A 791 -29.79 17.10 19.69
N SER A 792 -30.09 17.57 18.47
CA SER A 792 -29.19 18.42 17.66
C SER A 792 -28.95 19.83 18.24
N GLY A 793 -29.67 20.23 19.30
CA GLY A 793 -29.56 21.54 19.95
C GLY A 793 -28.67 21.57 21.21
N GLU A 794 -28.02 20.46 21.57
CA GLU A 794 -27.12 20.36 22.74
C GLU A 794 -25.62 20.44 22.39
N LEU A 795 -25.27 20.80 21.14
CA LEU A 795 -23.89 20.98 20.68
C LEU A 795 -23.30 22.36 21.03
#